data_AF-A0A270NIH3-F1
#
_entry.id   AF-A0A270NIH3-F1
#
_cell.length_a   1.000
_cell.length_b   1.000
_cell.length_c   1.000
_cell.angle_alpha   90.00
_cell.angle_beta   90.00
_cell.angle_gamma   90.00
#
_symmetry.space_group_name_H-M   'P 1'
#
loop_
_entity.id
_entity.type
_entity.pdbx_description
1 polymer ?
#
loop_
_entity_poly.entity_id
_entity_poly.type
_entity_poly.pdbx_seq_one_letter_code
_entity_poly.pdbx_strand_id
1 'polypeptide(L)'
;MPLDARMQRRLPLPWDLGMNLFRVVCAGAVLLLTLAMPDAGLAYVPGPPPLNAEQRAWIASHPVVRYTTERGWPPVVEIRDGQPTGLLAEYIKTFSASTGLRFEYVPSANWTEAMELLKAGKIDMIPGVTRFHLRAFPNPPLVSRTFVSGSMVIIGRADEGIAFSIGELAGKRVAIEMREMATLPVEDLSKIKIVPTTSIDETLKAVSDGRADYLIGLEAIHPAFVRSRYIGKLGMAGTLDVPPLEAKIAIAQDKPELLDIMNWAIGQLSSDQTDLIFEEAANQIQYGAPTLESLWRYRTNEIVVLGLLLASLAVAAVFSLRARRQAQRSEQGKAQFLAMMSHEIRTPINVIVGSLEALERQHLQGASQRIVETMSLAADALTDLLDNVLDLSKLEAGKVTMERVAANPAELLRGVARLLVIRAEAKGLQLILELDELPSTALELDTIRLRQVLSNLVGNAIKFTDRGSVTLQASHELYEGQQWLRVDVRDTGVGIAAADQAKLFRPYVQADSSSTRNFGGTGLGLAICRELIQLMEGSIWLHSEEGVGTLISFRIPWLPTTSALPEPLSSKDPLSARSPLTHLHVLACDDNPLNLDVIKQQLQSLGASVATVTSGEETLDYLREESVDLLLLDCHMPGMDGYETAKRVRSEIDASLPIFAVSAASDAEHLQRCMDADMSAVLRKPIRTRELLGLLVLWDLAEVKEEEEAPPEPTFRANGLSPRPYLLDDLAGVQRAAARNDEETALFHLHRIKGSAALFGMADIEAEACRLEDMTKGAGAVPDLQTLDALIHCQPDI
;
A
#
# COMPACT_ATOMS: atom_id res chain seq x y z
N MET A 1 -19.79 31.22 -34.46
CA MET A 1 -19.08 30.09 -35.10
C MET A 1 -18.68 29.12 -34.00
N PRO A 2 -19.15 27.86 -33.99
CA PRO A 2 -18.83 26.94 -32.92
C PRO A 2 -17.48 26.25 -33.18
N LEU A 3 -16.66 26.11 -32.14
CA LEU A 3 -15.48 25.24 -32.10
C LEU A 3 -15.58 24.37 -30.85
N ASP A 4 -16.66 23.58 -30.81
CA ASP A 4 -16.79 22.39 -29.97
C ASP A 4 -16.65 21.17 -30.89
N ALA A 5 -15.73 20.24 -30.56
CA ALA A 5 -15.72 18.81 -30.95
C ALA A 5 -14.33 18.14 -31.11
N ARG A 6 -13.26 18.55 -30.39
CA ARG A 6 -11.97 17.81 -30.47
C ARG A 6 -11.29 17.38 -29.17
N MET A 7 -11.88 17.55 -27.99
CA MET A 7 -11.23 17.16 -26.72
C MET A 7 -12.05 16.22 -25.81
N GLN A 8 -12.83 15.30 -26.38
CA GLN A 8 -13.47 14.21 -25.61
C GLN A 8 -13.33 12.84 -26.29
N ARG A 9 -12.09 12.37 -26.48
CA ARG A 9 -11.82 10.93 -26.54
C ARG A 9 -10.88 10.57 -25.40
N ARG A 10 -11.46 10.40 -24.20
CA ARG A 10 -10.79 9.65 -23.13
C ARG A 10 -10.64 8.21 -23.64
N LEU A 11 -9.41 7.83 -24.01
CA LEU A 11 -9.05 6.41 -24.05
C LEU A 11 -9.34 5.83 -22.66
N PRO A 12 -10.03 4.68 -22.55
CA PRO A 12 -10.27 4.07 -21.26
C PRO A 12 -8.93 3.78 -20.59
N LEU A 13 -8.81 4.20 -19.32
CA LEU A 13 -7.64 3.89 -18.50
C LEU A 13 -7.44 2.37 -18.48
N PRO A 14 -6.18 1.87 -18.50
CA PRO A 14 -5.88 0.43 -18.55
C PRO A 14 -6.45 -0.38 -17.38
N TRP A 15 -6.96 0.28 -16.34
CA TRP A 15 -7.68 -0.32 -15.21
C TRP A 15 -9.03 -0.94 -15.60
N ASP A 16 -9.79 -0.29 -16.50
CA ASP A 16 -11.14 -0.75 -16.87
C ASP A 16 -11.10 -1.98 -17.79
N LEU A 17 -10.04 -2.14 -18.60
CA LEU A 17 -9.85 -3.34 -19.41
C LEU A 17 -9.53 -4.57 -18.54
N GLY A 18 -8.71 -4.41 -17.51
CA GLY A 18 -8.34 -5.51 -16.61
C GLY A 18 -9.52 -6.04 -15.79
N MET A 19 -10.36 -5.13 -15.30
CA MET A 19 -11.51 -5.48 -14.46
C MET A 19 -12.66 -6.10 -15.27
N ASN A 20 -12.85 -5.64 -16.52
CA ASN A 20 -13.81 -6.25 -17.44
C ASN A 20 -13.34 -7.64 -17.89
N LEU A 21 -12.05 -7.85 -18.13
CA LEU A 21 -11.50 -9.16 -18.47
C LEU A 21 -11.69 -10.15 -17.30
N PHE A 22 -11.46 -9.71 -16.07
CA PHE A 22 -11.69 -10.53 -14.87
C PHE A 22 -13.17 -10.94 -14.71
N ARG A 23 -14.11 -10.00 -14.91
CA ARG A 23 -15.55 -10.29 -14.84
C ARG A 23 -16.00 -11.28 -15.91
N VAL A 24 -15.48 -11.18 -17.13
CA VAL A 24 -15.79 -12.10 -18.22
C VAL A 24 -15.26 -13.51 -17.91
N VAL A 25 -14.07 -13.63 -17.34
CA VAL A 25 -13.49 -14.92 -16.93
C VAL A 25 -14.28 -15.56 -15.78
N CYS A 26 -14.68 -14.79 -14.77
CA CYS A 26 -15.51 -15.31 -13.66
C CYS A 26 -16.91 -15.72 -14.13
N ALA A 27 -17.54 -14.96 -15.03
CA ALA A 27 -18.85 -15.31 -15.58
C ALA A 27 -18.79 -16.60 -16.43
N GLY A 28 -17.72 -16.80 -17.19
CA GLY A 28 -17.49 -18.04 -17.94
C GLY A 28 -17.33 -19.27 -17.05
N ALA A 29 -16.63 -19.13 -15.91
CA ALA A 29 -16.43 -20.23 -14.96
C ALA A 29 -17.73 -20.66 -14.26
N VAL A 30 -18.62 -19.72 -13.92
CA VAL A 30 -19.93 -20.00 -13.29
C VAL A 30 -20.90 -20.65 -14.28
N LEU A 31 -20.86 -20.27 -15.55
CA LEU A 31 -21.70 -20.87 -16.60
C LEU A 31 -21.28 -22.33 -16.90
N LEU A 32 -19.98 -22.63 -16.84
CA LEU A 32 -19.46 -23.99 -17.01
C LEU A 32 -19.82 -24.92 -15.83
N LEU A 33 -19.89 -24.39 -14.60
CA LEU A 33 -20.29 -25.16 -13.42
C LEU A 33 -21.80 -25.46 -13.36
N THR A 34 -22.62 -24.62 -13.97
CA THR A 34 -24.09 -24.79 -13.99
C THR A 34 -24.58 -25.74 -15.08
N LEU A 35 -23.81 -25.95 -16.14
CA LEU A 35 -24.10 -26.93 -17.22
C LEU A 35 -23.73 -28.38 -16.87
N ALA A 36 -23.15 -28.64 -15.70
CA ALA A 36 -22.60 -29.94 -15.30
C ALA A 36 -23.48 -30.73 -14.30
N MET A 37 -24.77 -30.40 -14.13
CA MET A 37 -25.67 -31.16 -13.26
C MET A 37 -26.64 -32.04 -14.07
N PRO A 38 -26.63 -33.37 -13.89
CA PRO A 38 -27.57 -34.25 -14.59
C PRO A 38 -28.96 -34.23 -13.92
N ASP A 39 -29.98 -34.09 -14.75
CA ASP A 39 -31.40 -34.22 -14.41
C ASP A 39 -31.73 -35.69 -14.09
N ALA A 40 -32.16 -35.99 -12.86
CA ALA A 40 -32.57 -37.32 -12.44
C ALA A 40 -34.11 -37.42 -12.36
N GLY A 41 -34.74 -37.86 -13.44
CA GLY A 41 -36.15 -38.25 -13.46
C GLY A 41 -36.32 -39.72 -13.10
N LEU A 42 -36.76 -40.02 -11.87
CA LEU A 42 -37.04 -41.39 -11.41
C LEU A 42 -38.45 -41.85 -11.82
N ALA A 43 -38.53 -42.82 -12.72
CA ALA A 43 -39.76 -43.56 -12.99
C ALA A 43 -39.89 -44.73 -12.00
N TYR A 44 -41.01 -44.80 -11.28
CA TYR A 44 -41.31 -45.84 -10.29
C TYR A 44 -41.66 -47.18 -10.96
N VAL A 45 -40.84 -48.20 -10.75
CA VAL A 45 -41.14 -49.60 -11.07
C VAL A 45 -41.54 -50.32 -9.76
N PRO A 46 -42.71 -50.98 -9.68
CA PRO A 46 -43.12 -51.67 -8.46
C PRO A 46 -42.20 -52.88 -8.17
N GLY A 47 -41.58 -52.89 -6.99
CA GLY A 47 -40.70 -53.98 -6.53
C GLY A 47 -41.46 -55.28 -6.19
N PRO A 48 -40.75 -56.42 -6.07
CA PRO A 48 -41.36 -57.70 -5.70
C PRO A 48 -42.06 -57.67 -4.33
N PRO A 49 -43.06 -58.56 -4.10
CA PRO A 49 -43.78 -58.62 -2.84
C PRO A 49 -42.84 -58.90 -1.65
N PRO A 50 -43.15 -58.46 -0.42
CA PRO A 50 -42.29 -58.68 0.75
C PRO A 50 -42.11 -60.17 1.08
N LEU A 51 -41.03 -60.52 1.80
CA LEU A 51 -40.76 -61.88 2.29
C LEU A 51 -42.03 -62.50 2.93
N ASN A 52 -42.31 -63.76 2.61
CA ASN A 52 -43.46 -64.46 3.16
C ASN A 52 -43.20 -64.90 4.63
N ALA A 53 -44.23 -65.40 5.32
CA ALA A 53 -44.12 -65.78 6.73
C ALA A 53 -43.13 -66.94 6.97
N GLU A 54 -43.08 -67.90 6.06
CA GLU A 54 -42.19 -69.07 6.13
C GLU A 54 -40.72 -68.68 5.97
N GLN A 55 -40.42 -67.81 4.99
CA GLN A 55 -39.08 -67.26 4.76
C GLN A 55 -38.59 -66.45 5.96
N ARG A 56 -39.44 -65.62 6.57
CA ARG A 56 -39.08 -64.88 7.79
C ARG A 56 -38.79 -65.80 8.97
N ALA A 57 -39.57 -66.87 9.16
CA ALA A 57 -39.33 -67.86 10.20
C ALA A 57 -38.03 -68.64 9.95
N TRP A 58 -37.73 -68.95 8.69
CA TRP A 58 -36.47 -69.58 8.31
C TRP A 58 -35.27 -68.69 8.60
N ILE A 59 -35.31 -67.41 8.22
CA ILE A 59 -34.24 -66.42 8.50
C ILE A 59 -34.02 -66.28 10.01
N ALA A 60 -35.09 -66.23 10.81
CA ALA A 60 -34.98 -66.13 12.26
C ALA A 60 -34.33 -67.37 12.91
N SER A 61 -34.51 -68.56 12.33
CA SER A 61 -33.91 -69.80 12.81
C SER A 61 -32.52 -70.06 12.23
N HIS A 62 -32.20 -69.48 11.07
CA HIS A 62 -30.93 -69.64 10.36
C HIS A 62 -30.35 -68.26 9.98
N PRO A 63 -29.95 -67.44 10.97
CA PRO A 63 -29.51 -66.07 10.73
C PRO A 63 -28.15 -65.98 10.01
N VAL A 64 -27.38 -67.07 9.95
CA VAL A 64 -26.05 -67.11 9.34
C VAL A 64 -26.04 -68.06 8.15
N VAL A 65 -25.59 -67.56 6.99
CA VAL A 65 -25.37 -68.33 5.76
C VAL A 65 -23.87 -68.36 5.48
N ARG A 66 -23.29 -69.55 5.51
CA ARG A 66 -21.87 -69.76 5.20
C ARG A 66 -21.69 -69.89 3.69
N TYR A 67 -20.77 -69.14 3.12
CA TYR A 67 -20.50 -69.17 1.69
C TYR A 67 -19.01 -69.21 1.40
N THR A 68 -18.66 -69.71 0.22
CA THR A 68 -17.32 -69.54 -0.33
C THR A 68 -17.40 -69.04 -1.77
N THR A 69 -16.29 -68.63 -2.33
CA THR A 69 -16.20 -68.20 -3.73
C THR A 69 -14.89 -68.67 -4.34
N GLU A 70 -14.89 -68.83 -5.66
CA GLU A 70 -13.67 -69.08 -6.39
C GLU A 70 -12.75 -67.84 -6.30
N ARG A 71 -11.44 -68.08 -6.11
CA ARG A 71 -10.45 -67.01 -5.97
C ARG A 71 -10.02 -66.49 -7.34
N GLY A 72 -9.69 -65.20 -7.38
CA GLY A 72 -8.84 -64.64 -8.41
C GLY A 72 -9.55 -64.21 -9.70
N TRP A 73 -10.84 -63.85 -9.66
CA TRP A 73 -11.62 -63.33 -10.79
C TRP A 73 -11.91 -61.82 -10.68
N PRO A 74 -10.90 -60.92 -10.65
CA PRO A 74 -11.16 -59.48 -10.58
C PRO A 74 -11.82 -58.98 -11.88
N PRO A 75 -12.83 -58.10 -11.82
CA PRO A 75 -13.38 -57.43 -10.65
C PRO A 75 -14.56 -58.14 -9.99
N VAL A 76 -14.89 -59.35 -10.44
CA VAL A 76 -16.02 -60.11 -9.91
C VAL A 76 -15.72 -60.57 -8.48
N VAL A 77 -14.52 -61.10 -8.23
CA VAL A 77 -14.03 -61.53 -6.91
C VAL A 77 -12.50 -61.38 -6.84
N GLU A 78 -12.03 -60.64 -5.85
CA GLU A 78 -10.64 -60.59 -5.42
C GLU A 78 -10.59 -60.91 -3.92
N ILE A 79 -9.54 -61.59 -3.42
CA ILE A 79 -9.39 -61.81 -1.97
C ILE A 79 -8.36 -60.82 -1.45
N ARG A 80 -8.77 -59.86 -0.63
CA ARG A 80 -7.89 -58.91 0.07
C ARG A 80 -8.05 -59.08 1.57
N ASP A 81 -6.94 -59.15 2.29
CA ASP A 81 -6.90 -59.36 3.75
C ASP A 81 -7.74 -60.56 4.25
N GLY A 82 -7.84 -61.61 3.42
CA GLY A 82 -8.59 -62.83 3.74
C GLY A 82 -10.11 -62.74 3.55
N GLN A 83 -10.64 -61.62 3.03
CA GLN A 83 -12.05 -61.43 2.70
C GLN A 83 -12.25 -61.21 1.19
N PRO A 84 -13.41 -61.60 0.63
CA PRO A 84 -13.75 -61.30 -0.76
C PRO A 84 -14.10 -59.82 -0.93
N THR A 85 -13.55 -59.20 -1.96
CA THR A 85 -13.80 -57.83 -2.44
C THR A 85 -14.16 -57.86 -3.93
N GLY A 86 -14.77 -56.78 -4.44
CA GLY A 86 -15.25 -56.70 -5.82
C GLY A 86 -16.75 -56.97 -5.96
N LEU A 87 -17.22 -57.19 -7.19
CA LEU A 87 -18.63 -57.19 -7.55
C LEU A 87 -19.47 -58.16 -6.69
N LEU A 88 -18.99 -59.38 -6.49
CA LEU A 88 -19.70 -60.39 -5.71
C LEU A 88 -19.85 -59.99 -4.23
N ALA A 89 -18.84 -59.32 -3.67
CA ALA A 89 -18.88 -58.86 -2.29
C ALA A 89 -19.95 -57.78 -2.10
N GLU A 90 -20.09 -56.86 -3.07
CA GLU A 90 -21.15 -55.85 -3.06
C GLU A 90 -22.55 -56.46 -3.25
N TYR A 91 -22.68 -57.50 -4.09
CA TYR A 91 -23.92 -58.28 -4.16
C TYR A 91 -24.26 -58.96 -2.82
N ILE A 92 -23.29 -59.59 -2.15
CA ILE A 92 -23.50 -60.24 -0.85
C ILE A 92 -23.89 -59.23 0.24
N LYS A 93 -23.28 -58.04 0.25
CA LYS A 93 -23.65 -56.93 1.14
C LYS A 93 -25.08 -56.45 0.86
N THR A 94 -25.47 -56.36 -0.40
CA THR A 94 -26.84 -55.99 -0.80
C THR A 94 -27.86 -57.07 -0.44
N PHE A 95 -27.52 -58.35 -0.60
CA PHE A 95 -28.35 -59.47 -0.15
C PHE A 95 -28.47 -59.50 1.37
N SER A 96 -27.40 -59.20 2.10
CA SER A 96 -27.42 -59.04 3.56
C SER A 96 -28.39 -57.94 3.98
N ALA A 97 -28.31 -56.76 3.36
CA ALA A 97 -29.16 -55.62 3.67
C ALA A 97 -30.64 -55.88 3.35
N SER A 98 -30.94 -56.57 2.24
CA SER A 98 -32.32 -56.84 1.81
C SER A 98 -32.98 -58.00 2.56
N THR A 99 -32.23 -59.03 2.94
CA THR A 99 -32.78 -60.23 3.60
C THR A 99 -32.64 -60.22 5.12
N GLY A 100 -31.67 -59.48 5.66
CA GLY A 100 -31.27 -59.53 7.07
C GLY A 100 -30.41 -60.73 7.46
N LEU A 101 -30.04 -61.59 6.50
CA LEU A 101 -29.12 -62.72 6.73
C LEU A 101 -27.68 -62.23 6.87
N ARG A 102 -26.93 -62.83 7.81
CA ARG A 102 -25.50 -62.60 7.94
C ARG A 102 -24.75 -63.62 7.08
N PHE A 103 -23.96 -63.13 6.13
CA PHE A 103 -23.12 -63.99 5.29
C PHE A 103 -21.72 -64.15 5.88
N GLU A 104 -21.32 -65.39 6.13
CA GLU A 104 -20.01 -65.74 6.68
C GLU A 104 -19.15 -66.39 5.59
N TYR A 105 -18.01 -65.76 5.27
CA TYR A 105 -17.09 -66.28 4.27
C TYR A 105 -16.20 -67.39 4.85
N VAL A 106 -16.22 -68.56 4.21
CA VAL A 106 -15.37 -69.71 4.51
C VAL A 106 -14.35 -69.87 3.39
N PRO A 107 -13.04 -69.63 3.61
CA PRO A 107 -12.04 -69.70 2.54
C PRO A 107 -11.90 -71.10 1.95
N SER A 108 -11.83 -71.20 0.62
CA SER A 108 -11.41 -72.40 -0.12
C SER A 108 -10.16 -72.11 -0.95
N ALA A 109 -9.28 -73.09 -1.15
CA ALA A 109 -8.05 -72.96 -1.95
C ALA A 109 -8.30 -73.05 -3.45
N ASN A 110 -9.29 -73.84 -3.88
CA ASN A 110 -9.66 -74.01 -5.29
C ASN A 110 -11.14 -74.42 -5.43
N TRP A 111 -11.61 -74.45 -6.68
CA TRP A 111 -12.98 -74.83 -7.02
C TRP A 111 -13.37 -76.23 -6.49
N THR A 112 -12.47 -77.21 -6.60
CA THR A 112 -12.72 -78.58 -6.12
C THR A 112 -12.98 -78.62 -4.61
N GLU A 113 -12.22 -77.89 -3.83
CA GLU A 113 -12.45 -77.77 -2.38
C GLU A 113 -13.77 -77.07 -2.08
N ALA A 114 -14.12 -76.00 -2.81
CA ALA A 114 -15.40 -75.32 -2.65
C ALA A 114 -16.59 -76.27 -2.86
N MET A 115 -16.52 -77.12 -3.90
CA MET A 115 -17.54 -78.15 -4.16
C MET A 115 -17.66 -79.17 -3.02
N GLU A 116 -16.53 -79.66 -2.51
CA GLU A 116 -16.53 -80.62 -1.40
C GLU A 116 -17.04 -80.00 -0.09
N LEU A 117 -16.76 -78.72 0.17
CA LEU A 117 -17.31 -77.98 1.31
C LEU A 117 -18.85 -77.89 1.22
N LEU A 118 -19.39 -77.61 0.04
CA LEU A 118 -20.84 -77.53 -0.18
C LEU A 118 -21.49 -78.91 0.00
N LYS A 119 -20.88 -79.95 -0.56
CA LYS A 119 -21.36 -81.33 -0.45
C LYS A 119 -21.31 -81.84 0.99
N ALA A 120 -20.28 -81.46 1.75
CA ALA A 120 -20.13 -81.82 3.16
C ALA A 120 -21.04 -81.00 4.11
N GLY A 121 -21.84 -80.06 3.59
CA GLY A 121 -22.69 -79.17 4.40
C GLY A 121 -21.90 -78.19 5.28
N LYS A 122 -20.61 -77.99 4.98
CA LYS A 122 -19.74 -77.04 5.69
C LYS A 122 -19.99 -75.60 5.25
N ILE A 123 -20.49 -75.42 4.03
CA ILE A 123 -21.02 -74.16 3.50
C ILE A 123 -22.42 -74.40 2.95
N ASP A 124 -23.19 -73.33 2.84
CA ASP A 124 -24.60 -73.36 2.48
C ASP A 124 -24.83 -72.92 1.03
N MET A 125 -23.93 -72.09 0.49
CA MET A 125 -23.97 -71.65 -0.90
C MET A 125 -22.60 -71.26 -1.48
N ILE A 126 -22.53 -71.23 -2.81
CA ILE A 126 -21.41 -70.72 -3.62
C ILE A 126 -21.97 -69.72 -4.63
N PRO A 127 -21.87 -68.39 -4.39
CA PRO A 127 -22.25 -67.38 -5.37
C PRO A 127 -21.21 -67.25 -6.50
N GLY A 128 -21.65 -66.82 -7.68
CA GLY A 128 -20.77 -66.61 -8.84
C GLY A 128 -20.52 -67.86 -9.70
N VAL A 129 -21.32 -68.92 -9.56
CA VAL A 129 -21.20 -70.13 -10.38
C VAL A 129 -21.76 -69.90 -11.77
N THR A 130 -21.13 -70.53 -12.76
CA THR A 130 -21.49 -70.41 -14.18
C THR A 130 -21.92 -71.78 -14.71
N ARG A 131 -22.40 -71.85 -15.96
CA ARG A 131 -22.75 -73.14 -16.58
C ARG A 131 -21.58 -74.12 -16.62
N PHE A 132 -20.35 -73.63 -16.70
CA PHE A 132 -19.14 -74.45 -16.63
C PHE A 132 -19.01 -75.14 -15.26
N HIS A 133 -19.07 -74.36 -14.19
CA HIS A 133 -19.02 -74.84 -12.81
C HIS A 133 -20.07 -75.90 -12.50
N LEU A 134 -21.29 -75.69 -12.99
CA LEU A 134 -22.42 -76.59 -12.73
C LEU A 134 -22.26 -77.97 -13.38
N ARG A 135 -21.54 -78.07 -14.52
CA ARG A 135 -21.26 -79.37 -15.19
C ARG A 135 -20.31 -80.27 -14.40
N ALA A 136 -19.47 -79.69 -13.55
CA ALA A 136 -18.49 -80.44 -12.77
C ALA A 136 -19.12 -81.20 -11.59
N PHE A 137 -20.34 -80.85 -11.18
CA PHE A 137 -21.05 -81.52 -10.09
C PHE A 137 -21.60 -82.88 -10.53
N PRO A 138 -21.21 -83.99 -9.88
CA PRO A 138 -21.82 -85.30 -10.15
C PRO A 138 -23.32 -85.32 -9.84
N ASN A 139 -23.73 -84.63 -8.77
CA ASN A 139 -25.12 -84.35 -8.41
C ASN A 139 -25.31 -82.83 -8.35
N PRO A 140 -26.13 -82.22 -9.21
CA PRO A 140 -26.21 -80.77 -9.32
C PRO A 140 -26.84 -80.13 -8.06
N PRO A 141 -26.26 -79.04 -7.53
CA PRO A 141 -26.85 -78.29 -6.42
C PRO A 141 -28.15 -77.59 -6.85
N LEU A 142 -28.88 -77.03 -5.90
CA LEU A 142 -29.94 -76.07 -6.21
C LEU A 142 -29.32 -74.80 -6.80
N VAL A 143 -29.95 -74.19 -7.80
CA VAL A 143 -29.35 -73.04 -8.53
C VAL A 143 -30.33 -71.88 -8.62
N SER A 144 -29.89 -70.68 -8.25
CA SER A 144 -30.68 -69.45 -8.32
C SER A 144 -30.93 -68.97 -9.75
N ARG A 145 -31.76 -67.93 -9.88
CA ARG A 145 -31.82 -67.07 -11.07
C ARG A 145 -30.47 -66.36 -11.28
N THR A 146 -30.25 -65.91 -12.52
CA THR A 146 -29.07 -65.11 -12.89
C THR A 146 -29.13 -63.75 -12.21
N PHE A 147 -28.03 -63.32 -11.59
CA PHE A 147 -27.93 -62.00 -10.96
C PHE A 147 -26.80 -61.13 -11.54
N VAL A 148 -25.88 -61.73 -12.33
CA VAL A 148 -24.88 -61.01 -13.14
C VAL A 148 -24.84 -61.64 -14.52
N SER A 149 -24.80 -60.81 -15.56
CA SER A 149 -24.65 -61.22 -16.96
C SER A 149 -23.53 -60.41 -17.60
N GLY A 150 -22.61 -61.06 -18.31
CA GLY A 150 -21.47 -60.40 -18.96
C GLY A 150 -21.25 -60.85 -20.40
N SER A 151 -21.14 -59.90 -21.33
CA SER A 151 -20.79 -60.18 -22.72
C SER A 151 -19.28 -60.42 -22.88
N MET A 152 -18.92 -61.23 -23.87
CA MET A 152 -17.53 -61.42 -24.28
C MET A 152 -17.18 -60.40 -25.38
N VAL A 153 -15.98 -59.86 -25.34
CA VAL A 153 -15.44 -58.91 -26.32
C VAL A 153 -14.15 -59.42 -26.93
N ILE A 154 -13.92 -59.03 -28.17
CA ILE A 154 -12.69 -59.25 -28.90
C ILE A 154 -11.89 -57.95 -28.86
N ILE A 155 -10.65 -58.02 -28.41
CA ILE A 155 -9.72 -56.88 -28.38
C ILE A 155 -8.51 -57.23 -29.24
N GLY A 156 -8.19 -56.37 -30.20
CA GLY A 156 -7.04 -56.48 -31.07
C GLY A 156 -6.07 -55.32 -30.86
N ARG A 157 -5.00 -55.26 -31.67
CA ARG A 157 -4.24 -54.01 -31.80
C ARG A 157 -5.08 -52.95 -32.50
N ALA A 158 -4.77 -51.68 -32.26
CA ALA A 158 -5.56 -50.56 -32.76
C ALA A 158 -5.67 -50.48 -34.29
N ASP A 159 -4.76 -51.15 -35.01
CA ASP A 159 -4.68 -51.25 -36.47
C ASP A 159 -5.26 -52.55 -37.05
N GLU A 160 -5.75 -53.47 -36.21
CA GLU A 160 -6.37 -54.70 -36.66
C GLU A 160 -7.84 -54.53 -37.07
N GLY A 161 -8.34 -55.50 -37.85
CA GLY A 161 -9.70 -55.52 -38.34
C GLY A 161 -10.73 -55.78 -37.23
N ILE A 162 -11.96 -55.36 -37.50
CA ILE A 162 -13.13 -55.64 -36.66
C ILE A 162 -13.48 -57.13 -36.78
N ALA A 163 -13.89 -57.74 -35.67
CA ALA A 163 -14.36 -59.12 -35.62
C ALA A 163 -15.50 -59.26 -34.61
N PHE A 164 -16.56 -59.99 -34.96
CA PHE A 164 -17.74 -60.22 -34.13
C PHE A 164 -18.02 -61.70 -33.83
N SER A 165 -17.26 -62.61 -34.44
CA SER A 165 -17.40 -64.05 -34.22
C SER A 165 -16.04 -64.77 -34.15
N ILE A 166 -15.97 -65.91 -33.46
CA ILE A 166 -14.75 -66.74 -33.44
C ILE A 166 -14.43 -67.29 -34.85
N GLY A 167 -15.45 -67.47 -35.70
CA GLY A 167 -15.26 -67.90 -37.09
C GLY A 167 -14.42 -66.92 -37.92
N GLU A 168 -14.59 -65.62 -37.70
CA GLU A 168 -13.78 -64.57 -38.35
C GLU A 168 -12.33 -64.54 -37.86
N LEU A 169 -12.04 -65.17 -36.73
CA LEU A 169 -10.71 -65.30 -36.15
C LEU A 169 -9.99 -66.58 -36.59
N ALA A 170 -10.54 -67.34 -37.55
CA ALA A 170 -9.99 -68.63 -37.95
C ALA A 170 -8.49 -68.55 -38.31
N GLY A 171 -7.69 -69.42 -37.70
CA GLY A 171 -6.23 -69.49 -37.89
C GLY A 171 -5.41 -68.38 -37.21
N LYS A 172 -6.04 -67.37 -36.60
CA LYS A 172 -5.38 -66.31 -35.82
C LYS A 172 -4.94 -66.83 -34.46
N ARG A 173 -3.90 -66.18 -33.90
CA ARG A 173 -3.46 -66.41 -32.53
C ARG A 173 -4.36 -65.61 -31.60
N VAL A 174 -5.12 -66.28 -30.74
CA VAL A 174 -6.05 -65.61 -29.83
C VAL A 174 -5.58 -65.88 -28.40
N ALA A 175 -5.23 -64.82 -27.68
CA ALA A 175 -4.94 -64.89 -26.25
C ALA A 175 -6.25 -65.06 -25.48
N ILE A 176 -6.33 -66.14 -24.72
CA ILE A 176 -7.51 -66.44 -23.92
C ILE A 176 -7.02 -66.88 -22.55
N GLU A 177 -7.55 -66.26 -21.51
CA GLU A 177 -7.26 -66.70 -20.16
C GLU A 177 -7.77 -68.12 -19.97
N MET A 178 -6.97 -69.00 -19.37
CA MET A 178 -7.29 -70.43 -19.24
C MET A 178 -8.69 -70.69 -18.66
N ARG A 179 -9.17 -69.78 -17.79
CA ARG A 179 -10.53 -69.79 -17.20
C ARG A 179 -11.65 -69.41 -18.17
N GLU A 180 -11.43 -68.39 -19.01
CA GLU A 180 -12.45 -67.90 -19.97
C GLU A 180 -12.57 -68.87 -21.15
N MET A 181 -11.50 -69.60 -21.46
CA MET A 181 -11.49 -70.67 -22.46
C MET A 181 -12.57 -71.72 -22.20
N ALA A 182 -12.87 -72.04 -20.94
CA ALA A 182 -13.86 -73.05 -20.59
C ALA A 182 -15.33 -72.59 -20.79
N THR A 183 -15.53 -71.29 -21.03
CA THR A 183 -16.85 -70.68 -21.27
C THR A 183 -17.22 -70.62 -22.75
N LEU A 184 -16.26 -70.87 -23.64
CA LEU A 184 -16.44 -70.83 -25.09
C LEU A 184 -16.79 -72.23 -25.65
N PRO A 185 -17.56 -72.31 -26.76
CA PRO A 185 -17.86 -73.59 -27.40
C PRO A 185 -16.59 -74.29 -27.90
N VAL A 186 -16.42 -75.57 -27.56
CA VAL A 186 -15.25 -76.38 -27.97
C VAL A 186 -15.07 -76.42 -29.50
N GLU A 187 -16.19 -76.44 -30.24
CA GLU A 187 -16.20 -76.40 -31.70
C GLU A 187 -15.58 -75.11 -32.26
N ASP A 188 -15.80 -73.97 -31.60
CA ASP A 188 -15.26 -72.68 -32.02
C ASP A 188 -13.78 -72.52 -31.65
N LEU A 189 -13.39 -73.05 -30.48
CA LEU A 189 -12.00 -73.07 -30.04
C LEU A 189 -11.08 -73.85 -31.00
N SER A 190 -11.62 -74.86 -31.69
CA SER A 190 -10.87 -75.64 -32.68
C SER A 190 -10.46 -74.86 -33.93
N LYS A 191 -11.11 -73.71 -34.20
CA LYS A 191 -10.89 -72.88 -35.39
C LYS A 191 -9.74 -71.88 -35.23
N ILE A 192 -9.27 -71.66 -34.00
CA ILE A 192 -8.28 -70.62 -33.64
C ILE A 192 -7.01 -71.23 -33.06
N LYS A 193 -5.90 -70.48 -33.09
CA LYS A 193 -4.64 -70.85 -32.41
C LYS A 193 -4.63 -70.24 -31.02
N ILE A 194 -4.92 -71.05 -30.02
CA ILE A 194 -5.05 -70.57 -28.64
C ILE A 194 -3.67 -70.24 -28.05
N VAL A 195 -3.53 -69.04 -27.49
CA VAL A 195 -2.40 -68.62 -26.67
C VAL A 195 -2.91 -68.56 -25.21
N PRO A 196 -2.72 -69.62 -24.41
CA PRO A 196 -3.25 -69.64 -23.05
C PRO A 196 -2.48 -68.68 -22.14
N THR A 197 -3.22 -67.92 -21.34
CA THR A 197 -2.66 -66.96 -20.36
C THR A 197 -3.27 -67.16 -18.97
N THR A 198 -2.60 -66.63 -17.96
CA THR A 198 -2.94 -66.83 -16.54
C THR A 198 -3.45 -65.57 -15.84
N SER A 199 -3.33 -64.40 -16.47
CA SER A 199 -3.78 -63.12 -15.90
C SER A 199 -4.20 -62.12 -16.99
N ILE A 200 -5.02 -61.14 -16.61
CA ILE A 200 -5.49 -60.05 -17.50
C ILE A 200 -4.31 -59.26 -18.08
N ASP A 201 -3.33 -58.92 -17.24
CA ASP A 201 -2.13 -58.18 -17.67
C ASP A 201 -1.29 -59.00 -18.67
N GLU A 202 -1.10 -60.31 -18.44
CA GLU A 202 -0.40 -61.19 -19.38
C GLU A 202 -1.13 -61.27 -20.74
N THR A 203 -2.46 -61.33 -20.70
CA THR A 203 -3.36 -61.43 -21.87
C THR A 203 -3.29 -60.16 -22.72
N LEU A 204 -3.48 -58.98 -22.10
CA LEU A 204 -3.36 -57.69 -22.79
C LEU A 204 -1.96 -57.48 -23.35
N LYS A 205 -0.92 -57.83 -22.58
CA LYS A 205 0.47 -57.76 -23.02
C LYS A 205 0.75 -58.71 -24.19
N ALA A 206 0.14 -59.90 -24.23
CA ALA A 206 0.33 -60.83 -25.34
C ALA A 206 -0.14 -60.26 -26.68
N VAL A 207 -1.26 -59.53 -26.69
CA VAL A 207 -1.76 -58.86 -27.90
C VAL A 207 -0.94 -57.62 -28.24
N SER A 208 -0.60 -56.82 -27.24
CA SER A 208 0.20 -55.60 -27.42
C SER A 208 1.61 -55.90 -27.94
N ASP A 209 2.24 -56.99 -27.49
CA ASP A 209 3.60 -57.39 -27.90
C ASP A 209 3.59 -58.22 -29.20
N GLY A 210 2.43 -58.48 -29.79
CA GLY A 210 2.31 -59.26 -31.03
C GLY A 210 2.47 -60.78 -30.86
N ARG A 211 2.48 -61.29 -29.63
CA ARG A 211 2.47 -62.73 -29.34
C ARG A 211 1.12 -63.37 -29.69
N ALA A 212 0.03 -62.62 -29.55
CA ALA A 212 -1.30 -62.94 -30.05
C ALA A 212 -1.80 -61.83 -30.99
N ASP A 213 -2.74 -62.17 -31.87
CA ASP A 213 -3.38 -61.24 -32.81
C ASP A 213 -4.57 -60.56 -32.13
N TYR A 214 -5.42 -61.35 -31.47
CA TYR A 214 -6.56 -60.88 -30.67
C TYR A 214 -6.52 -61.47 -29.26
N LEU A 215 -7.30 -60.88 -28.36
CA LEU A 215 -7.74 -61.54 -27.12
C LEU A 215 -9.26 -61.59 -27.09
N ILE A 216 -9.79 -62.60 -26.41
CA ILE A 216 -11.21 -62.70 -26.06
C ILE A 216 -11.28 -62.61 -24.53
N GLY A 217 -12.15 -61.74 -24.02
CA GLY A 217 -12.43 -61.68 -22.59
C GLY A 217 -13.66 -60.86 -22.25
N LEU A 218 -13.96 -60.70 -20.96
CA LEU A 218 -15.20 -60.05 -20.51
C LEU A 218 -15.24 -58.53 -20.74
N GLU A 219 -16.37 -58.04 -21.26
CA GLU A 219 -16.63 -56.61 -21.53
C GLU A 219 -16.62 -55.76 -20.26
N ALA A 220 -17.10 -56.29 -19.14
CA ALA A 220 -17.13 -55.54 -17.88
C ALA A 220 -15.73 -55.23 -17.31
N ILE A 221 -14.67 -55.84 -17.87
CA ILE A 221 -13.32 -55.84 -17.29
C ILE A 221 -12.34 -55.16 -18.23
N HIS A 222 -12.16 -55.72 -19.42
CA HIS A 222 -11.05 -55.41 -20.29
C HIS A 222 -11.01 -53.96 -20.82
N PRO A 223 -12.15 -53.30 -21.13
CA PRO A 223 -12.14 -51.91 -21.61
C PRO A 223 -11.47 -50.93 -20.65
N ALA A 224 -11.62 -51.12 -19.33
CA ALA A 224 -11.00 -50.25 -18.34
C ALA A 224 -9.47 -50.36 -18.35
N PHE A 225 -8.93 -51.58 -18.47
CA PHE A 225 -7.48 -51.82 -18.58
C PHE A 225 -6.90 -51.33 -19.92
N VAL A 226 -7.64 -51.51 -21.02
CA VAL A 226 -7.25 -50.96 -22.33
C VAL A 226 -7.20 -49.43 -22.26
N ARG A 227 -8.22 -48.79 -21.66
CA ARG A 227 -8.28 -47.33 -21.47
C ARG A 227 -7.27 -46.78 -20.47
N SER A 228 -6.79 -47.56 -19.50
CA SER A 228 -5.82 -47.03 -18.53
C SER A 228 -4.37 -47.21 -18.98
N ARG A 229 -4.03 -48.34 -19.65
CA ARG A 229 -2.62 -48.72 -19.92
C ARG A 229 -2.27 -48.92 -21.39
N TYR A 230 -3.22 -49.29 -22.24
CA TYR A 230 -2.97 -49.67 -23.65
C TYR A 230 -3.62 -48.74 -24.67
N ILE A 231 -3.86 -47.50 -24.25
CA ILE A 231 -4.43 -46.40 -25.03
C ILE A 231 -3.74 -46.27 -26.40
N GLY A 232 -4.48 -46.49 -27.49
CA GLY A 232 -3.97 -46.37 -28.87
C GLY A 232 -3.07 -47.51 -29.35
N LYS A 233 -2.76 -48.48 -28.48
CA LYS A 233 -2.06 -49.72 -28.85
C LYS A 233 -3.05 -50.86 -29.06
N LEU A 234 -4.05 -50.95 -28.19
CA LEU A 234 -5.14 -51.93 -28.26
C LEU A 234 -6.48 -51.23 -28.49
N GLY A 235 -7.39 -51.92 -29.15
CA GLY A 235 -8.73 -51.45 -29.47
C GLY A 235 -9.78 -52.56 -29.39
N MET A 236 -11.03 -52.16 -29.18
CA MET A 236 -12.17 -53.08 -29.20
C MET A 236 -12.44 -53.47 -30.65
N ALA A 237 -12.19 -54.72 -31.01
CA ALA A 237 -12.45 -55.24 -32.35
C ALA A 237 -13.93 -55.61 -32.54
N GLY A 238 -14.66 -55.96 -31.48
CA GLY A 238 -16.10 -56.20 -31.51
C GLY A 238 -16.61 -56.97 -30.29
N THR A 239 -17.93 -57.10 -30.17
CA THR A 239 -18.57 -57.97 -29.17
C THR A 239 -18.78 -59.34 -29.80
N LEU A 240 -18.43 -60.38 -29.06
CA LEU A 240 -18.51 -61.75 -29.53
C LEU A 240 -19.95 -62.27 -29.45
N ASP A 241 -20.47 -62.79 -30.57
CA ASP A 241 -21.81 -63.40 -30.65
C ASP A 241 -21.85 -64.80 -30.01
N VAL A 242 -21.74 -64.82 -28.67
CA VAL A 242 -21.92 -66.01 -27.83
C VAL A 242 -22.91 -65.69 -26.72
N PRO A 243 -23.64 -66.70 -26.18
CA PRO A 243 -24.47 -66.48 -25.01
C PRO A 243 -23.67 -65.81 -23.90
N PRO A 244 -24.20 -64.76 -23.25
CA PRO A 244 -23.47 -64.04 -22.23
C PRO A 244 -23.14 -64.97 -21.05
N LEU A 245 -22.06 -64.64 -20.36
CA LEU A 245 -21.68 -65.32 -19.13
C LEU A 245 -22.71 -65.01 -18.05
N GLU A 246 -23.52 -66.00 -17.69
CA GLU A 246 -24.51 -65.91 -16.62
C GLU A 246 -23.92 -66.41 -15.30
N ALA A 247 -23.85 -65.53 -14.30
CA ALA A 247 -23.48 -65.91 -12.94
C ALA A 247 -24.73 -66.18 -12.09
N LYS A 248 -24.71 -67.30 -11.36
CA LYS A 248 -25.78 -67.82 -10.50
C LYS A 248 -25.22 -68.19 -9.13
N ILE A 249 -26.09 -68.54 -8.19
CA ILE A 249 -25.72 -69.02 -6.86
C ILE A 249 -26.05 -70.51 -6.79
N ALA A 250 -25.05 -71.34 -6.47
CA ALA A 250 -25.24 -72.75 -6.13
C ALA A 250 -25.56 -72.86 -4.64
N ILE A 251 -26.59 -73.63 -4.29
CA ILE A 251 -27.10 -73.77 -2.93
C ILE A 251 -27.16 -75.26 -2.59
N ALA A 252 -26.88 -75.61 -1.33
CA ALA A 252 -26.94 -76.99 -0.85
C ALA A 252 -28.33 -77.62 -1.12
N GLN A 253 -28.34 -78.90 -1.51
CA GLN A 253 -29.58 -79.56 -1.97
C GLN A 253 -30.67 -79.67 -0.89
N ASP A 254 -30.27 -79.65 0.38
CA ASP A 254 -31.14 -79.74 1.55
C ASP A 254 -31.69 -78.38 2.01
N LYS A 255 -31.50 -77.30 1.22
CA LYS A 255 -31.90 -75.92 1.59
C LYS A 255 -32.75 -75.22 0.51
N PRO A 256 -33.94 -75.74 0.16
CA PRO A 256 -34.84 -75.09 -0.81
C PRO A 256 -35.34 -73.71 -0.34
N GLU A 257 -35.52 -73.50 0.96
CA GLU A 257 -35.96 -72.20 1.49
C GLU A 257 -34.91 -71.11 1.28
N LEU A 258 -33.61 -71.45 1.40
CA LEU A 258 -32.52 -70.53 1.11
C LEU A 258 -32.51 -70.16 -0.38
N LEU A 259 -32.79 -71.10 -1.27
CA LEU A 259 -32.95 -70.83 -2.70
C LEU A 259 -34.06 -69.81 -2.97
N ASP A 260 -35.21 -69.96 -2.32
CA ASP A 260 -36.33 -69.03 -2.49
C ASP A 260 -36.01 -67.64 -1.94
N ILE A 261 -35.33 -67.54 -0.79
CA ILE A 261 -34.90 -66.27 -0.21
C ILE A 261 -33.88 -65.57 -1.13
N MET A 262 -32.91 -66.30 -1.71
CA MET A 262 -31.94 -65.73 -2.65
C MET A 262 -32.60 -65.29 -3.95
N ASN A 263 -33.54 -66.08 -4.50
CA ASN A 263 -34.29 -65.69 -5.69
C ASN A 263 -35.16 -64.45 -5.44
N TRP A 264 -35.72 -64.33 -4.24
CA TRP A 264 -36.43 -63.12 -3.81
C TRP A 264 -35.49 -61.91 -3.74
N ALA A 265 -34.33 -62.06 -3.10
CA ALA A 265 -33.34 -60.98 -2.96
C ALA A 265 -32.82 -60.50 -4.33
N ILE A 266 -32.55 -61.42 -5.24
CA ILE A 266 -32.17 -61.10 -6.63
C ILE A 266 -33.30 -60.32 -7.33
N GLY A 267 -34.56 -60.67 -7.09
CA GLY A 267 -35.71 -59.96 -7.66
C GLY A 267 -35.87 -58.52 -7.17
N GLN A 268 -35.33 -58.17 -6.00
CA GLN A 268 -35.42 -56.81 -5.42
C GLN A 268 -34.44 -55.82 -6.03
N LEU A 269 -33.44 -56.30 -6.79
CA LEU A 269 -32.43 -55.45 -7.41
C LEU A 269 -33.06 -54.56 -8.49
N SER A 270 -32.97 -53.24 -8.31
CA SER A 270 -33.31 -52.25 -9.33
C SER A 270 -32.12 -51.95 -10.25
N SER A 271 -32.37 -51.34 -11.41
CA SER A 271 -31.30 -50.86 -12.32
C SER A 271 -30.31 -49.96 -11.59
N ASP A 272 -30.80 -49.00 -10.80
CA ASP A 272 -29.97 -48.02 -10.10
C ASP A 272 -29.11 -48.70 -9.02
N GLN A 273 -29.66 -49.71 -8.33
CA GLN A 273 -28.89 -50.51 -7.39
C GLN A 273 -27.82 -51.35 -8.08
N THR A 274 -28.14 -51.94 -9.24
CA THR A 274 -27.15 -52.65 -10.04
C THR A 274 -26.03 -51.71 -10.49
N ASP A 275 -26.34 -50.52 -11.00
CA ASP A 275 -25.35 -49.52 -11.41
C ASP A 275 -24.45 -49.09 -10.26
N LEU A 276 -25.02 -48.82 -9.07
CA LEU A 276 -24.25 -48.50 -7.86
C LEU A 276 -23.34 -49.65 -7.43
N ILE A 277 -23.81 -50.90 -7.47
CA ILE A 277 -23.00 -52.08 -7.17
C ILE A 277 -21.80 -52.18 -8.14
N PHE A 278 -22.03 -51.92 -9.43
CA PHE A 278 -20.96 -51.91 -10.43
C PHE A 278 -19.98 -50.74 -10.22
N GLU A 279 -20.45 -49.56 -9.85
CA GLU A 279 -19.61 -48.39 -9.58
C GLU A 279 -18.76 -48.55 -8.30
N GLU A 280 -19.36 -49.04 -7.20
CA GLU A 280 -18.64 -49.34 -5.96
C GLU A 280 -17.59 -50.43 -6.17
N ALA A 281 -17.94 -51.49 -6.91
CA ALA A 281 -16.98 -52.52 -7.31
C ALA A 281 -15.88 -51.95 -8.21
N ALA A 282 -16.20 -51.04 -9.13
CA ALA A 282 -15.24 -50.40 -10.02
C ALA A 282 -14.21 -49.55 -9.25
N ASN A 283 -14.66 -48.79 -8.26
CA ASN A 283 -13.81 -47.92 -7.43
C ASN A 283 -12.83 -48.71 -6.54
N GLN A 284 -13.15 -49.96 -6.19
CA GLN A 284 -12.26 -50.83 -5.41
C GLN A 284 -11.10 -51.40 -6.26
N ILE A 285 -11.19 -51.33 -7.58
CA ILE A 285 -10.17 -51.83 -8.51
C ILE A 285 -9.13 -50.74 -8.74
N GLN A 286 -7.90 -51.01 -8.31
CA GLN A 286 -6.77 -50.17 -8.66
C GLN A 286 -6.35 -50.46 -10.11
N TYR A 287 -6.89 -49.70 -11.07
CA TYR A 287 -6.48 -49.77 -12.47
C TYR A 287 -5.03 -49.31 -12.71
N GLY A 288 -4.35 -48.78 -11.69
CA GLY A 288 -3.02 -48.17 -11.75
C GLY A 288 -3.08 -46.68 -12.08
N ALA A 289 -1.98 -45.95 -11.86
CA ALA A 289 -1.92 -44.53 -12.18
C ALA A 289 -2.04 -44.31 -13.71
N PRO A 290 -2.83 -43.33 -14.16
CA PRO A 290 -2.90 -42.98 -15.59
C PRO A 290 -1.51 -42.55 -16.09
N THR A 291 -1.13 -43.01 -17.27
CA THR A 291 0.13 -42.60 -17.89
C THR A 291 0.05 -41.14 -18.35
N LEU A 292 1.18 -40.43 -18.40
CA LEU A 292 1.24 -39.05 -18.90
C LEU A 292 0.64 -38.92 -20.32
N GLU A 293 0.84 -39.94 -21.15
CA GLU A 293 0.29 -40.02 -22.52
C GLU A 293 -1.25 -40.07 -22.52
N SER A 294 -1.85 -40.81 -21.59
CA SER A 294 -3.31 -40.87 -21.45
C SER A 294 -3.93 -39.54 -21.03
N LEU A 295 -3.28 -38.82 -20.10
CA LEU A 295 -3.70 -37.50 -19.66
C LEU A 295 -3.60 -36.49 -20.79
N TRP A 296 -2.51 -36.51 -21.56
CA TRP A 296 -2.34 -35.63 -22.72
C TRP A 296 -3.39 -35.85 -23.81
N ARG A 297 -3.91 -37.08 -24.00
CA ARG A 297 -4.85 -37.37 -25.10
C ARG A 297 -6.32 -37.12 -24.75
N TYR A 298 -6.73 -37.38 -23.49
CA TYR A 298 -8.12 -37.22 -23.08
C TYR A 298 -8.41 -35.95 -22.27
N ARG A 299 -7.37 -35.28 -21.75
CA ARG A 299 -7.51 -34.03 -20.97
C ARG A 299 -6.81 -32.84 -21.60
N THR A 300 -6.55 -32.88 -22.91
CA THR A 300 -5.83 -31.82 -23.63
C THR A 300 -6.52 -30.48 -23.47
N ASN A 301 -7.84 -30.46 -23.56
CA ASN A 301 -8.63 -29.22 -23.48
C ASN A 301 -8.50 -28.58 -22.10
N GLU A 302 -8.60 -29.36 -21.02
CA GLU A 302 -8.44 -28.89 -19.65
C GLU A 302 -7.01 -28.38 -19.39
N ILE A 303 -6.00 -29.07 -19.90
CA ILE A 303 -4.59 -28.66 -19.78
C ILE A 303 -4.35 -27.34 -20.52
N VAL A 304 -4.89 -27.18 -21.74
CA VAL A 304 -4.75 -25.95 -22.54
C VAL A 304 -5.44 -24.77 -21.84
N VAL A 305 -6.66 -24.96 -21.34
CA VAL A 305 -7.40 -23.93 -20.60
C VAL A 305 -6.64 -23.52 -19.34
N LEU A 306 -6.13 -24.48 -18.58
CA LEU A 306 -5.32 -24.20 -17.38
C LEU A 306 -4.04 -23.44 -17.73
N GLY A 307 -3.35 -23.83 -18.81
CA GLY A 307 -2.16 -23.14 -19.29
C GLY A 307 -2.43 -21.70 -19.70
N LEU A 308 -3.53 -21.45 -20.43
CA LEU A 308 -3.95 -20.10 -20.82
C LEU A 308 -4.32 -19.24 -19.59
N LEU A 309 -5.01 -19.82 -18.61
CA LEU A 309 -5.35 -19.13 -17.36
C LEU A 309 -4.08 -18.70 -16.61
N LEU A 310 -3.12 -19.63 -16.42
CA LEU A 310 -1.85 -19.35 -15.75
C LEU A 310 -1.03 -18.29 -16.49
N ALA A 311 -0.97 -18.37 -17.82
CA ALA A 311 -0.29 -17.36 -18.64
C ALA A 311 -0.95 -15.97 -18.49
N SER A 312 -2.29 -15.90 -18.48
CA SER A 312 -3.02 -14.64 -18.29
C SER A 312 -2.75 -14.01 -16.92
N LEU A 313 -2.71 -14.83 -15.86
CA LEU A 313 -2.37 -14.40 -14.51
C LEU A 313 -0.93 -13.90 -14.41
N ALA A 314 0.02 -14.59 -15.04
CA ALA A 314 1.41 -14.17 -15.09
C ALA A 314 1.58 -12.82 -15.80
N VAL A 315 0.91 -12.63 -16.94
CA VAL A 315 0.93 -11.35 -17.69
C VAL A 315 0.34 -10.22 -16.83
N ALA A 316 -0.81 -10.45 -16.18
CA ALA A 316 -1.42 -9.47 -15.28
C ALA A 316 -0.51 -9.10 -14.11
N ALA A 317 0.15 -10.10 -13.50
CA ALA A 317 1.12 -9.89 -12.43
C ALA A 317 2.30 -9.03 -12.89
N VAL A 318 2.92 -9.36 -14.03
CA VAL A 318 4.04 -8.58 -14.60
C VAL A 318 3.62 -7.14 -14.92
N PHE A 319 2.44 -6.96 -15.50
CA PHE A 319 1.93 -5.62 -15.80
C PHE A 319 1.70 -4.80 -14.53
N SER A 320 1.10 -5.39 -13.49
CA SER A 320 0.88 -4.72 -12.20
C SER A 320 2.19 -4.30 -11.53
N LEU A 321 3.22 -5.15 -11.58
CA LEU A 321 4.54 -4.86 -11.02
C LEU A 321 5.24 -3.73 -11.79
N ARG A 322 5.13 -3.72 -13.13
CA ARG A 322 5.69 -2.64 -13.96
C ARG A 322 5.00 -1.30 -13.68
N ALA A 323 3.68 -1.30 -13.60
CA ALA A 323 2.90 -0.09 -13.29
C ALA A 323 3.28 0.49 -11.91
N ARG A 324 3.40 -0.36 -10.89
CA ARG A 324 3.85 0.07 -9.55
C ARG A 324 5.26 0.68 -9.57
N ARG A 325 6.22 0.03 -10.25
CA ARG A 325 7.58 0.55 -10.37
C ARG A 325 7.64 1.89 -11.11
N GLN A 326 6.82 2.07 -12.14
CA GLN A 326 6.77 3.33 -12.87
C GLN A 326 6.18 4.46 -12.03
N ALA A 327 5.12 4.19 -11.26
CA ALA A 327 4.55 5.16 -10.33
C ALA A 327 5.57 5.59 -9.26
N GLN A 328 6.26 4.64 -8.63
CA GLN A 328 7.27 4.93 -7.61
C GLN A 328 8.46 5.75 -8.15
N ARG A 329 8.95 5.43 -9.36
CA ARG A 329 10.02 6.21 -10.00
C ARG A 329 9.57 7.62 -10.33
N SER A 330 8.33 7.81 -10.76
CA SER A 330 7.79 9.14 -11.02
C SER A 330 7.74 9.99 -9.75
N GLU A 331 7.33 9.41 -8.62
CA GLU A 331 7.28 10.11 -7.33
C GLU A 331 8.67 10.45 -6.80
N GLN A 332 9.62 9.50 -6.85
CA GLN A 332 11.01 9.75 -6.46
C GLN A 332 11.68 10.82 -7.32
N GLY A 333 11.45 10.80 -8.65
CA GLY A 333 11.96 11.79 -9.58
C GLY A 333 11.42 13.19 -9.31
N LYS A 334 10.12 13.32 -9.00
CA LYS A 334 9.52 14.60 -8.60
C LYS A 334 10.14 15.14 -7.31
N ALA A 335 10.31 14.29 -6.30
CA ALA A 335 10.89 14.70 -5.01
C ALA A 335 12.37 15.13 -5.15
N GLN A 336 13.17 14.39 -5.93
CA GLN A 336 14.56 14.76 -6.21
C GLN A 336 14.66 16.06 -7.02
N PHE A 337 13.77 16.24 -8.00
CA PHE A 337 13.70 17.49 -8.77
C PHE A 337 13.36 18.67 -7.86
N LEU A 338 12.37 18.56 -6.98
CA LEU A 338 12.03 19.61 -6.02
C LEU A 338 13.19 19.93 -5.07
N ALA A 339 13.91 18.92 -4.58
CA ALA A 339 15.08 19.10 -3.74
C ALA A 339 16.22 19.84 -4.46
N MET A 340 16.54 19.43 -5.69
CA MET A 340 17.57 20.06 -6.51
C MET A 340 17.19 21.50 -6.88
N MET A 341 15.95 21.71 -7.35
CA MET A 341 15.43 23.04 -7.67
C MET A 341 15.47 23.96 -6.45
N SER A 342 15.19 23.46 -5.25
CA SER A 342 15.31 24.28 -4.05
C SER A 342 16.74 24.72 -3.78
N HIS A 343 17.74 23.85 -3.93
CA HIS A 343 19.13 24.25 -3.78
C HIS A 343 19.56 25.30 -4.82
N GLU A 344 19.15 25.10 -6.08
CA GLU A 344 19.42 26.02 -7.19
C GLU A 344 18.67 27.36 -7.09
N ILE A 345 17.50 27.38 -6.43
CA ILE A 345 16.72 28.61 -6.17
C ILE A 345 17.22 29.33 -4.89
N ARG A 346 17.63 28.57 -3.86
CA ARG A 346 18.12 29.11 -2.59
C ARG A 346 19.39 29.93 -2.79
N THR A 347 20.30 29.47 -3.63
CA THR A 347 21.59 30.12 -3.89
C THR A 347 21.44 31.57 -4.41
N PRO A 348 20.67 31.84 -5.49
CA PRO A 348 20.46 33.21 -5.96
C PRO A 348 19.60 34.05 -4.99
N ILE A 349 18.63 33.46 -4.30
CA ILE A 349 17.84 34.18 -3.27
C ILE A 349 18.76 34.66 -2.14
N ASN A 350 19.67 33.82 -1.66
CA ASN A 350 20.60 34.18 -0.59
C ASN A 350 21.54 35.31 -0.99
N VAL A 351 21.97 35.36 -2.27
CA VAL A 351 22.76 36.49 -2.80
C VAL A 351 21.94 37.78 -2.85
N ILE A 352 20.65 37.69 -3.23
CA ILE A 352 19.73 38.84 -3.22
C ILE A 352 19.53 39.35 -1.79
N VAL A 353 19.24 38.47 -0.83
CA VAL A 353 19.08 38.83 0.60
C VAL A 353 20.35 39.48 1.13
N GLY A 354 21.51 38.88 0.91
CA GLY A 354 22.80 39.45 1.37
C GLY A 354 23.11 40.81 0.73
N SER A 355 22.75 41.01 -0.54
CA SER A 355 22.90 42.30 -1.23
C SER A 355 21.94 43.36 -0.71
N LEU A 356 20.72 42.97 -0.34
CA LEU A 356 19.72 43.85 0.26
C LEU A 356 20.12 44.26 1.67
N GLU A 357 20.55 43.33 2.52
CA GLU A 357 21.09 43.67 3.85
C GLU A 357 22.30 44.61 3.76
N ALA A 358 23.17 44.42 2.77
CA ALA A 358 24.30 45.32 2.53
C ALA A 358 23.85 46.73 2.10
N LEU A 359 22.74 46.83 1.36
CA LEU A 359 22.13 48.11 0.99
C LEU A 359 21.42 48.78 2.17
N GLU A 360 20.72 48.04 3.03
CA GLU A 360 20.10 48.58 4.26
C GLU A 360 21.12 49.22 5.21
N ARG A 361 22.37 48.74 5.19
CA ARG A 361 23.47 49.28 6.01
C ARG A 361 24.08 50.56 5.43
N GLN A 362 23.81 50.91 4.17
CA GLN A 362 24.14 52.24 3.66
C GLN A 362 23.11 53.23 4.22
N HIS A 363 23.49 54.49 4.46
CA HIS A 363 22.56 55.55 4.93
C HIS A 363 21.58 55.94 3.81
N LEU A 364 20.76 55.00 3.36
CA LEU A 364 19.70 55.20 2.37
C LEU A 364 18.62 56.07 3.02
N GLN A 365 18.19 57.11 2.31
CA GLN A 365 17.14 58.01 2.78
C GLN A 365 15.88 57.87 1.93
N GLY A 366 14.71 57.97 2.58
CA GLY A 366 13.42 58.17 1.91
C GLY A 366 12.89 56.95 1.16
N ALA A 367 12.84 57.02 -0.17
CA ALA A 367 12.23 55.99 -1.02
C ALA A 367 13.11 54.75 -1.20
N SER A 368 14.44 54.92 -1.24
CA SER A 368 15.38 53.83 -1.44
C SER A 368 15.42 52.85 -0.27
N GLN A 369 15.31 53.34 0.97
CA GLN A 369 15.24 52.49 2.16
C GLN A 369 13.96 51.64 2.16
N ARG A 370 12.80 52.23 1.84
CA ARG A 370 11.53 51.50 1.73
C ARG A 370 11.54 50.44 0.63
N ILE A 371 12.21 50.70 -0.50
CA ILE A 371 12.36 49.73 -1.58
C ILE A 371 13.20 48.54 -1.11
N VAL A 372 14.31 48.79 -0.41
CA VAL A 372 15.18 47.72 0.09
C VAL A 372 14.48 46.91 1.18
N GLU A 373 13.78 47.55 2.13
CA GLU A 373 12.95 46.87 3.13
C GLU A 373 11.87 45.99 2.49
N THR A 374 11.19 46.50 1.45
CA THR A 374 10.17 45.74 0.71
C THR A 374 10.78 44.55 -0.04
N MET A 375 11.95 44.74 -0.65
CA MET A 375 12.66 43.67 -1.33
C MET A 375 13.16 42.59 -0.35
N SER A 376 13.61 43.00 0.84
CA SER A 376 14.04 42.11 1.92
C SER A 376 12.87 41.25 2.41
N LEU A 377 11.72 41.86 2.67
CA LEU A 377 10.46 41.16 3.00
C LEU A 377 10.02 40.19 1.90
N ALA A 378 10.16 40.55 0.62
CA ALA A 378 9.82 39.68 -0.49
C ALA A 378 10.77 38.47 -0.61
N ALA A 379 12.06 38.66 -0.33
CA ALA A 379 13.06 37.60 -0.36
C ALA A 379 12.90 36.62 0.82
N ASP A 380 12.59 37.11 2.02
CA ASP A 380 12.23 36.27 3.16
C ASP A 380 10.96 35.45 2.87
N ALA A 381 9.91 36.07 2.31
CA ALA A 381 8.68 35.36 1.94
C ALA A 381 8.91 34.25 0.89
N LEU A 382 9.82 34.47 -0.07
CA LEU A 382 10.21 33.46 -1.06
C LEU A 382 10.99 32.30 -0.43
N THR A 383 11.85 32.60 0.53
CA THR A 383 12.63 31.59 1.27
C THR A 383 11.70 30.71 2.10
N ASP A 384 10.77 31.32 2.84
CA ASP A 384 9.75 30.62 3.61
C ASP A 384 8.85 29.75 2.71
N LEU A 385 8.48 30.25 1.52
CA LEU A 385 7.74 29.47 0.52
C LEU A 385 8.49 28.21 0.11
N LEU A 386 9.78 28.37 -0.20
CA LEU A 386 10.63 27.30 -0.68
C LEU A 386 10.82 26.21 0.40
N ASP A 387 11.08 26.63 1.64
CA ASP A 387 11.26 25.72 2.76
C ASP A 387 9.97 24.97 3.08
N ASN A 388 8.81 25.64 3.06
CA ASN A 388 7.51 24.98 3.27
C ASN A 388 7.17 23.96 2.16
N VAL A 389 7.50 24.24 0.90
CA VAL A 389 7.29 23.29 -0.21
C VAL A 389 8.19 22.07 -0.05
N LEU A 390 9.44 22.26 0.37
CA LEU A 390 10.35 21.16 0.65
C LEU A 390 9.89 20.31 1.83
N ASP A 391 9.48 20.94 2.92
CA ASP A 391 9.02 20.24 4.12
C ASP A 391 7.79 19.40 3.81
N LEU A 392 6.80 19.94 3.08
CA LEU A 392 5.66 19.16 2.61
C LEU A 392 6.10 17.98 1.73
N SER A 393 7.01 18.20 0.77
CA SER A 393 7.49 17.13 -0.11
C SER A 393 8.22 16.03 0.65
N LYS A 394 9.00 16.37 1.69
CA LYS A 394 9.67 15.38 2.56
C LYS A 394 8.68 14.60 3.42
N LEU A 395 7.64 15.27 3.93
CA LEU A 395 6.56 14.67 4.71
C LEU A 395 5.75 13.67 3.86
N GLU A 396 5.31 14.06 2.66
CA GLU A 396 4.56 13.19 1.74
C GLU A 396 5.39 11.96 1.29
N ALA A 397 6.71 12.13 1.18
CA ALA A 397 7.62 11.04 0.86
C ALA A 397 7.96 10.12 2.05
N GLY A 398 7.47 10.40 3.26
CA GLY A 398 7.77 9.65 4.48
C GLY A 398 9.25 9.69 4.88
N LYS A 399 9.98 10.75 4.49
CA LYS A 399 11.43 10.89 4.71
C LYS A 399 11.80 11.72 5.95
N VAL A 400 10.81 12.15 6.74
CA VAL A 400 11.05 12.89 7.98
C VAL A 400 11.30 11.91 9.11
N THR A 401 12.50 11.96 9.69
CA THR A 401 12.88 11.21 10.88
C THR A 401 12.61 12.06 12.12
N MET A 402 12.00 11.46 13.15
CA MET A 402 11.75 12.11 14.44
C MET A 402 12.97 11.95 15.34
N GLU A 403 13.47 13.04 15.89
CA GLU A 403 14.63 13.04 16.79
C GLU A 403 14.17 13.50 18.18
N ARG A 404 13.87 12.54 19.06
CA ARG A 404 13.36 12.82 20.40
C ARG A 404 14.52 13.01 21.38
N VAL A 405 14.55 14.16 22.05
CA VAL A 405 15.57 14.53 23.04
C VAL A 405 14.89 14.92 24.35
N ALA A 406 15.55 14.66 25.48
CA ALA A 406 15.11 15.10 26.80
C ALA A 406 15.09 16.64 26.88
N ALA A 407 13.90 17.24 26.93
CA ALA A 407 13.72 18.69 26.92
C ALA A 407 12.62 19.14 27.89
N ASN A 408 12.78 20.35 28.43
CA ASN A 408 11.73 21.00 29.22
C ASN A 408 10.75 21.73 28.28
N PRO A 409 9.47 21.34 28.20
CA PRO A 409 8.50 22.00 27.33
C PRO A 409 8.33 23.48 27.70
N ALA A 410 8.36 23.85 28.99
CA ALA A 410 8.20 25.24 29.42
C ALA A 410 9.30 26.15 28.87
N GLU A 411 10.56 25.68 28.82
CA GLU A 411 11.68 26.44 28.23
C GLU A 411 11.55 26.57 26.72
N LEU A 412 11.07 25.53 26.04
CA LEU A 412 10.80 25.58 24.61
C LEU A 412 9.74 26.64 24.28
N LEU A 413 8.62 26.63 24.99
CA LEU A 413 7.53 27.61 24.81
C LEU A 413 7.99 29.04 25.13
N ARG A 414 8.73 29.24 26.24
CA ARG A 414 9.36 30.54 26.56
C ARG A 414 10.28 31.01 25.44
N GLY A 415 11.10 30.11 24.89
CA GLY A 415 11.98 30.41 23.77
C GLY A 415 11.23 30.90 22.53
N VAL A 416 10.11 30.24 22.16
CA VAL A 416 9.29 30.68 21.02
C VAL A 416 8.61 32.02 21.30
N ALA A 417 8.06 32.22 22.49
CA ALA A 417 7.42 33.47 22.87
C ALA A 417 8.40 34.66 22.80
N ARG A 418 9.63 34.50 23.32
CA ARG A 418 10.70 35.52 23.26
C ARG A 418 11.05 35.91 21.82
N LEU A 419 11.06 34.95 20.89
CA LEU A 419 11.36 35.24 19.48
C LEU A 419 10.25 36.04 18.79
N LEU A 420 8.99 35.82 19.17
CA LEU A 420 7.83 36.39 18.50
C LEU A 420 7.27 37.65 19.18
N VAL A 421 7.68 37.96 20.42
CA VAL A 421 7.22 39.15 21.15
C VAL A 421 7.49 40.44 20.36
N ILE A 422 8.68 40.55 19.76
CA ILE A 422 9.08 41.72 18.97
C ILE A 422 8.19 41.91 17.73
N ARG A 423 7.70 40.80 17.13
CA ARG A 423 6.76 40.88 16.00
C ARG A 423 5.36 41.30 16.46
N ALA A 424 4.93 40.85 17.64
CA ALA A 424 3.66 41.25 18.23
C ALA A 424 3.68 42.74 18.63
N GLU A 425 4.74 43.20 19.28
CA GLU A 425 4.94 44.60 19.70
C GLU A 425 5.01 45.56 18.52
N ALA A 426 5.73 45.19 17.44
CA ALA A 426 5.75 45.98 16.21
C ALA A 426 4.35 46.17 15.59
N LYS A 427 3.42 45.26 15.86
CA LYS A 427 2.01 45.34 15.46
C LYS A 427 1.09 45.93 16.55
N GLY A 428 1.63 46.31 17.71
CA GLY A 428 0.87 46.83 18.86
C GLY A 428 0.01 45.78 19.57
N LEU A 429 0.38 44.50 19.48
CA LEU A 429 -0.33 43.38 20.11
C LEU A 429 0.37 42.94 21.40
N GLN A 430 -0.42 42.45 22.37
CA GLN A 430 0.12 41.79 23.55
C GLN A 430 0.28 40.28 23.31
N LEU A 431 1.49 39.74 23.51
CA LEU A 431 1.74 38.30 23.51
C LEU A 431 1.79 37.79 24.96
N ILE A 432 0.84 36.95 25.35
CA ILE A 432 0.68 36.44 26.70
C ILE A 432 1.11 34.97 26.72
N LEU A 433 1.96 34.58 27.67
CA LEU A 433 2.38 33.20 27.89
C LEU A 433 1.83 32.70 29.22
N GLU A 434 1.01 31.65 29.16
CA GLU A 434 0.41 30.99 30.32
C GLU A 434 0.89 29.54 30.40
N LEU A 435 1.52 29.17 31.51
CA LEU A 435 2.07 27.83 31.71
C LEU A 435 1.44 27.23 32.96
N ASP A 436 0.39 26.42 32.76
CA ASP A 436 -0.41 25.85 33.85
C ASP A 436 0.07 24.44 34.19
N GLU A 437 0.48 24.24 35.45
CA GLU A 437 0.75 22.93 36.04
C GLU A 437 1.71 22.02 35.23
N LEU A 438 2.64 22.58 34.47
CA LEU A 438 3.66 21.78 33.77
C LEU A 438 4.71 21.25 34.76
N PRO A 439 4.85 19.92 34.92
CA PRO A 439 5.95 19.34 35.69
C PRO A 439 7.32 19.83 35.20
N SER A 440 8.25 20.05 36.13
CA SER A 440 9.66 20.36 35.83
C SER A 440 10.45 19.20 35.20
N THR A 441 9.77 18.09 34.89
CA THR A 441 10.37 16.85 34.38
C THR A 441 10.69 16.98 32.89
N ALA A 442 11.86 16.48 32.48
CA ALA A 442 12.21 16.38 31.07
C ALA A 442 11.22 15.46 30.33
N LEU A 443 10.85 15.87 29.12
CA LEU A 443 10.07 15.10 28.18
C LEU A 443 10.92 14.70 26.99
N GLU A 444 10.71 13.50 26.46
CA GLU A 444 11.24 13.14 25.14
C GLU A 444 10.45 13.86 24.05
N LEU A 445 11.02 14.95 23.53
CA LEU A 445 10.41 15.81 22.53
C LEU A 445 11.34 16.00 21.34
N ASP A 446 10.77 16.09 20.15
CA ASP A 446 11.47 16.66 19.00
C ASP A 446 11.35 18.18 19.08
N THR A 447 12.34 18.81 19.71
CA THR A 447 12.32 20.26 19.99
C THR A 447 12.34 21.09 18.72
N ILE A 448 12.95 20.60 17.64
CA ILE A 448 13.03 21.30 16.35
C ILE A 448 11.65 21.32 15.68
N ARG A 449 11.00 20.16 15.57
CA ARG A 449 9.66 20.06 14.95
C ARG A 449 8.59 20.73 15.79
N LEU A 450 8.67 20.61 17.11
CA LEU A 450 7.72 21.27 17.99
C LEU A 450 7.87 22.80 17.94
N ARG A 451 9.11 23.32 17.90
CA ARG A 451 9.37 24.76 17.65
C ARG A 451 8.78 25.21 16.31
N GLN A 452 8.92 24.41 15.26
CA GLN A 452 8.35 24.71 13.94
C GLN A 452 6.82 24.82 13.99
N VAL A 453 6.15 23.88 14.66
CA VAL A 453 4.69 23.95 14.86
C VAL A 453 4.31 25.21 15.63
N LEU A 454 4.95 25.49 16.75
CA LEU A 454 4.65 26.65 17.60
C LEU A 454 4.88 27.97 16.86
N SER A 455 6.00 28.12 16.15
CA SER A 455 6.30 29.32 15.37
C SER A 455 5.29 29.57 14.25
N ASN A 456 4.80 28.51 13.59
CA ASN A 456 3.77 28.63 12.57
C ASN A 456 2.42 29.04 13.16
N LEU A 457 2.00 28.45 14.28
CA LEU A 457 0.71 28.76 14.90
C LEU A 457 0.71 30.17 15.51
N VAL A 458 1.69 30.51 16.33
CA VAL A 458 1.79 31.84 16.98
C VAL A 458 2.08 32.93 15.95
N GLY A 459 2.90 32.63 14.94
CA GLY A 459 3.14 33.54 13.82
C GLY A 459 1.86 33.87 13.04
N ASN A 460 1.02 32.86 12.77
CA ASN A 460 -0.28 33.09 12.13
C ASN A 460 -1.23 33.90 13.03
N ALA A 461 -1.29 33.61 14.33
CA ALA A 461 -2.08 34.37 15.28
C ALA A 461 -1.72 35.88 15.29
N ILE A 462 -0.42 36.21 15.33
CA ILE A 462 0.06 37.59 15.24
C ILE A 462 -0.28 38.22 13.88
N LYS A 463 -0.10 37.44 12.80
CA LYS A 463 -0.36 37.91 11.44
C LYS A 463 -1.81 38.34 11.23
N PHE A 464 -2.77 37.53 11.71
CA PHE A 464 -4.21 37.74 11.47
C PHE A 464 -4.94 38.51 12.59
N THR A 465 -4.19 39.01 13.57
CA THR A 465 -4.69 39.92 14.61
C THR A 465 -4.15 41.31 14.35
N ASP A 466 -5.03 42.31 14.25
CA ASP A 466 -4.62 43.70 14.04
C ASP A 466 -4.59 44.51 15.33
N ARG A 467 -5.47 44.17 16.30
CA ARG A 467 -5.50 44.76 17.64
C ARG A 467 -5.93 43.71 18.66
N GLY A 468 -5.42 43.80 19.88
CA GLY A 468 -5.75 42.90 20.98
C GLY A 468 -4.56 42.04 21.41
N SER A 469 -4.80 40.76 21.66
CA SER A 469 -3.78 39.86 22.22
C SER A 469 -3.73 38.50 21.55
N VAL A 470 -2.56 37.88 21.67
CA VAL A 470 -2.32 36.48 21.34
C VAL A 470 -1.88 35.79 22.63
N THR A 471 -2.56 34.72 23.02
CA THR A 471 -2.24 33.92 24.20
C THR A 471 -1.71 32.57 23.78
N LEU A 472 -0.51 32.21 24.24
CA LEU A 472 0.07 30.88 24.15
C LEU A 472 -0.07 30.23 25.54
N GLN A 473 -0.93 29.23 25.64
CA GLN A 473 -1.18 28.48 26.87
C GLN A 473 -0.68 27.05 26.73
N ALA A 474 -0.06 26.50 27.76
CA ALA A 474 0.26 25.08 27.83
C ALA A 474 -0.11 24.47 29.17
N SER A 475 -0.65 23.26 29.12
CA SER A 475 -1.10 22.52 30.29
C SER A 475 -0.77 21.03 30.17
N HIS A 476 -0.65 20.39 31.32
CA HIS A 476 -0.55 18.94 31.43
C HIS A 476 -1.95 18.35 31.66
N GLU A 477 -2.38 17.44 30.79
CA GLU A 477 -3.70 16.79 30.87
C GLU A 477 -3.56 15.27 31.07
N LEU A 478 -4.39 14.70 31.95
CA LEU A 478 -4.55 13.26 32.08
C LEU A 478 -5.86 12.84 31.40
N TYR A 479 -5.75 12.11 30.29
CA TYR A 479 -6.90 11.64 29.51
C TYR A 479 -6.79 10.14 29.27
N GLU A 480 -7.84 9.38 29.63
CA GLU A 480 -7.90 7.91 29.52
C GLU A 480 -6.71 7.16 30.15
N GLY A 481 -6.13 7.72 31.23
CA GLY A 481 -4.98 7.11 31.92
C GLY A 481 -3.62 7.37 31.26
N GLN A 482 -3.59 8.12 30.16
CA GLN A 482 -2.37 8.59 29.50
C GLN A 482 -2.17 10.08 29.77
N GLN A 483 -0.91 10.48 29.98
CA GLN A 483 -0.52 11.87 30.17
C GLN A 483 -0.30 12.54 28.80
N TRP A 484 -0.71 13.80 28.67
CA TRP A 484 -0.64 14.58 27.45
C TRP A 484 -0.12 15.98 27.75
N LEU A 485 0.74 16.51 26.86
CA LEU A 485 1.03 17.93 26.80
C LEU A 485 0.02 18.58 25.86
N ARG A 486 -0.82 19.47 26.37
CA ARG A 486 -1.73 20.28 25.57
C ARG A 486 -1.17 21.69 25.41
N VAL A 487 -1.24 22.21 24.19
CA VAL A 487 -0.87 23.59 23.88
C VAL A 487 -2.00 24.25 23.10
N ASP A 488 -2.42 25.40 23.58
CA ASP A 488 -3.50 26.22 23.05
C ASP A 488 -2.93 27.57 22.59
N VAL A 489 -3.14 27.93 21.33
CA VAL A 489 -2.79 29.24 20.75
C VAL A 489 -4.09 29.97 20.45
N ARG A 490 -4.35 31.04 21.18
CA ARG A 490 -5.56 31.87 21.06
C ARG A 490 -5.21 33.24 20.53
N ASP A 491 -6.01 33.75 19.62
CA ASP A 491 -5.94 35.14 19.18
C ASP A 491 -7.31 35.82 19.23
N THR A 492 -7.29 37.16 19.31
CA THR A 492 -8.49 38.03 19.24
C THR A 492 -8.65 38.64 17.84
N GLY A 493 -8.21 37.94 16.81
CA GLY A 493 -8.17 38.42 15.43
C GLY A 493 -9.52 38.35 14.71
N VAL A 494 -9.47 38.42 13.39
CA VAL A 494 -10.66 38.45 12.52
C VAL A 494 -11.51 37.16 12.57
N GLY A 495 -10.95 36.08 13.11
CA GLY A 495 -11.60 34.77 13.11
C GLY A 495 -11.80 34.18 11.72
N ILE A 496 -12.42 33.00 11.65
CA ILE A 496 -12.51 32.18 10.45
C ILE A 496 -13.94 31.67 10.28
N ALA A 497 -14.54 31.91 9.11
CA ALA A 497 -15.87 31.41 8.78
C ALA A 497 -15.97 29.88 8.85
N ALA A 498 -17.07 29.36 9.39
CA ALA A 498 -17.27 27.92 9.62
C ALA A 498 -17.14 27.05 8.34
N ALA A 499 -17.46 27.61 7.17
CA ALA A 499 -17.33 26.94 5.88
C ALA A 499 -15.86 26.68 5.47
N ASP A 500 -14.93 27.47 6.00
CA ASP A 500 -13.51 27.43 5.65
C ASP A 500 -12.68 26.63 6.66
N GLN A 501 -13.09 26.59 7.94
CA GLN A 501 -12.39 25.89 9.02
C GLN A 501 -12.04 24.43 8.68
N ALA A 502 -12.98 23.69 8.07
CA ALA A 502 -12.79 22.28 7.72
C ALA A 502 -11.77 22.04 6.59
N LYS A 503 -11.42 23.07 5.81
CA LYS A 503 -10.54 22.95 4.64
C LYS A 503 -9.13 23.46 4.92
N LEU A 504 -8.90 24.25 5.97
CA LEU A 504 -7.63 24.93 6.25
C LEU A 504 -6.42 24.01 6.53
N PHE A 505 -6.66 22.78 7.00
CA PHE A 505 -5.59 21.80 7.16
C PHE A 505 -5.21 21.08 5.85
N ARG A 506 -5.80 21.44 4.71
CA ARG A 506 -5.42 20.88 3.40
C ARG A 506 -4.31 21.73 2.76
N PRO A 507 -3.33 21.12 2.10
CA PRO A 507 -2.28 21.88 1.40
C PRO A 507 -2.87 22.85 0.38
N TYR A 508 -2.28 24.04 0.27
CA TYR A 508 -2.62 25.09 -0.70
C TYR A 508 -4.02 25.70 -0.56
N VAL A 509 -4.71 25.45 0.55
CA VAL A 509 -6.03 26.05 0.82
C VAL A 509 -5.85 27.34 1.64
N GLN A 510 -6.54 28.39 1.20
CA GLN A 510 -6.64 29.69 1.89
C GLN A 510 -8.12 30.06 2.01
N ALA A 511 -8.49 30.81 3.05
CA ALA A 511 -9.87 31.32 3.22
C ALA A 511 -10.22 32.36 2.14
N ASP A 512 -11.51 32.49 1.79
CA ASP A 512 -11.96 33.22 0.60
C ASP A 512 -11.77 34.77 0.64
N SER A 513 -11.11 35.28 -0.41
CA SER A 513 -11.07 36.61 -1.09
C SER A 513 -11.22 37.99 -0.41
N SER A 514 -11.66 38.15 0.85
CA SER A 514 -11.77 39.50 1.48
C SER A 514 -10.58 39.87 2.37
N SER A 515 -9.97 38.89 3.06
CA SER A 515 -8.81 39.07 3.96
C SER A 515 -7.45 38.82 3.27
N THR A 516 -7.45 38.22 2.08
CA THR A 516 -6.24 37.83 1.33
C THR A 516 -5.53 38.97 0.61
N ARG A 517 -6.16 40.15 0.48
CA ARG A 517 -5.51 41.33 -0.13
C ARG A 517 -4.42 41.95 0.75
N ASN A 518 -4.47 41.75 2.06
CA ASN A 518 -3.51 42.34 3.00
C ASN A 518 -2.52 41.31 3.61
N PHE A 519 -2.83 40.01 3.58
CA PHE A 519 -2.08 39.00 4.34
C PHE A 519 -1.70 37.79 3.46
N GLY A 520 -0.85 38.02 2.46
CA GLY A 520 -0.33 36.96 1.56
C GLY A 520 0.33 35.81 2.33
N GLY A 521 -0.08 34.57 2.07
CA GLY A 521 0.47 33.35 2.67
C GLY A 521 0.55 32.22 1.65
N THR A 522 1.07 31.06 2.03
CA THR A 522 1.31 29.91 1.14
C THR A 522 0.21 28.85 1.23
N GLY A 523 -0.58 28.89 2.31
CA GLY A 523 -1.57 27.85 2.63
C GLY A 523 -0.95 26.50 3.06
N LEU A 524 0.36 26.46 3.33
CA LEU A 524 1.08 25.23 3.67
C LEU A 524 1.29 25.03 5.19
N GLY A 525 1.39 26.11 5.95
CA GLY A 525 1.79 26.06 7.36
C GLY A 525 0.92 25.16 8.24
N LEU A 526 -0.42 25.26 8.13
CA LEU A 526 -1.34 24.42 8.91
C LEU A 526 -1.32 22.95 8.48
N ALA A 527 -1.12 22.67 7.19
CA ALA A 527 -0.97 21.31 6.69
C ALA A 527 0.31 20.66 7.27
N ILE A 528 1.43 21.39 7.25
CA ILE A 528 2.71 20.96 7.87
C ILE A 528 2.53 20.73 9.37
N CYS A 529 1.85 21.63 10.10
CA CYS A 529 1.57 21.46 11.52
C CYS A 529 0.79 20.16 11.79
N ARG A 530 -0.22 19.82 10.98
CA ARG A 530 -0.98 18.59 11.15
C ARG A 530 -0.12 17.34 10.94
N GLU A 531 0.66 17.29 9.86
CA GLU A 531 1.52 16.14 9.58
C GLU A 531 2.59 15.95 10.66
N LEU A 532 3.23 17.03 11.13
CA LEU A 532 4.21 16.97 12.22
C LEU A 532 3.60 16.51 13.55
N ILE A 533 2.42 17.01 13.90
CA ILE A 533 1.70 16.57 15.11
C ILE A 533 1.29 15.10 15.00
N GLN A 534 0.87 14.63 13.83
CA GLN A 534 0.57 13.21 13.61
C GLN A 534 1.82 12.32 13.74
N LEU A 535 2.97 12.76 13.22
CA LEU A 535 4.26 12.07 13.41
C LEU A 535 4.70 12.03 14.89
N MET A 536 4.30 13.02 15.69
CA MET A 536 4.45 13.04 17.14
C MET A 536 3.36 12.24 17.87
N GLU A 537 2.55 11.43 17.17
CA GLU A 537 1.45 10.65 17.73
C GLU A 537 0.39 11.50 18.46
N GLY A 538 0.28 12.77 18.05
CA GLY A 538 -0.63 13.76 18.60
C GLY A 538 -1.84 14.05 17.73
N SER A 539 -2.64 15.02 18.16
CA SER A 539 -3.77 15.55 17.39
C SER A 539 -3.85 17.06 17.50
N ILE A 540 -4.28 17.74 16.43
CA ILE A 540 -4.49 19.19 16.36
C ILE A 540 -5.92 19.49 15.92
N TRP A 541 -6.55 20.52 16.51
CA TRP A 541 -7.89 20.97 16.21
C TRP A 541 -7.96 22.50 16.24
N LEU A 542 -9.01 23.04 15.62
CA LEU A 542 -9.24 24.47 15.47
C LEU A 542 -10.69 24.79 15.81
N HIS A 543 -10.88 25.86 16.57
CA HIS A 543 -12.18 26.46 16.85
C HIS A 543 -12.07 27.97 16.62
N SER A 544 -12.97 28.54 15.83
CA SER A 544 -12.93 29.97 15.53
C SER A 544 -14.33 30.53 15.33
N GLU A 545 -14.49 31.79 15.69
CA GLU A 545 -15.69 32.59 15.46
C GLU A 545 -15.31 33.88 14.75
N GLU A 546 -16.03 34.20 13.66
CA GLU A 546 -15.75 35.37 12.83
C GLU A 546 -15.98 36.67 13.62
N GLY A 547 -14.97 37.55 13.63
CA GLY A 547 -14.94 38.79 14.40
C GLY A 547 -14.61 38.64 15.89
N VAL A 548 -14.41 37.42 16.39
CA VAL A 548 -14.07 37.14 17.81
C VAL A 548 -12.62 36.67 17.95
N GLY A 549 -12.18 35.76 17.07
CA GLY A 549 -10.81 35.23 17.08
C GLY A 549 -10.70 33.75 16.76
N THR A 550 -9.50 33.20 16.92
CA THR A 550 -9.18 31.79 16.64
C THR A 550 -8.53 31.14 17.84
N LEU A 551 -8.92 29.90 18.14
CA LEU A 551 -8.26 29.00 19.08
C LEU A 551 -7.77 27.77 18.30
N ILE A 552 -6.46 27.57 18.27
CA ILE A 552 -5.84 26.36 17.73
C ILE A 552 -5.20 25.60 18.88
N SER A 553 -5.59 24.35 19.02
CA SER A 553 -5.15 23.49 20.12
C SER A 553 -4.53 22.23 19.56
N PHE A 554 -3.43 21.78 20.15
CA PHE A 554 -2.87 20.46 19.86
C PHE A 554 -2.46 19.76 21.14
N ARG A 555 -2.43 18.43 21.08
CA ARG A 555 -1.89 17.56 22.14
C ARG A 555 -0.88 16.60 21.58
N ILE A 556 0.18 16.34 22.35
CA ILE A 556 1.16 15.29 22.08
C ILE A 556 1.35 14.42 23.34
N PRO A 557 1.71 13.13 23.19
CA PRO A 557 1.90 12.24 24.33
C PRO A 557 2.98 12.76 25.28
N TRP A 558 2.69 12.72 26.58
CA TRP A 558 3.68 13.03 27.61
C TRP A 558 4.56 11.81 27.83
N LEU A 559 5.77 11.83 27.25
CA LEU A 559 6.76 10.75 27.36
C LEU A 559 7.82 11.14 28.41
N PRO A 560 7.65 10.74 29.69
CA PRO A 560 8.59 11.10 30.73
C PRO A 560 9.92 10.39 30.50
N THR A 561 11.03 11.12 30.64
CA THR A 561 12.38 10.53 30.58
C THR A 561 13.05 10.53 31.95
N THR A 562 13.83 9.48 32.21
CA THR A 562 14.74 9.40 33.37
C THR A 562 16.09 10.06 33.09
N SER A 563 16.33 10.53 31.85
CA SER A 563 17.55 11.26 31.50
C SER A 563 17.57 12.62 32.19
N ALA A 564 18.70 12.96 32.80
CA ALA A 564 18.90 14.26 33.42
C ALA A 564 18.70 15.37 32.37
N LEU A 565 18.01 16.46 32.75
CA LEU A 565 18.04 17.71 31.99
C LEU A 565 19.51 18.12 31.82
N PRO A 566 19.93 18.64 30.65
CA PRO A 566 21.21 19.34 30.55
C PRO A 566 21.28 20.39 31.67
N GLU A 567 22.33 20.37 32.49
CA GLU A 567 22.47 21.31 33.59
C GLU A 567 22.42 22.76 33.05
N PRO A 568 21.60 23.65 33.64
CA PRO A 568 21.70 25.06 33.32
C PRO A 568 23.05 25.57 33.85
N LEU A 569 23.87 26.12 32.97
CA LEU A 569 25.10 26.82 33.35
C LEU A 569 24.74 27.87 34.41
N SER A 570 25.35 27.69 35.58
CA SER A 570 25.12 28.44 36.82
C SER A 570 25.33 29.94 36.63
N SER A 571 24.26 30.72 36.72
CA SER A 571 24.30 32.19 36.77
C SER A 571 24.99 32.69 38.04
N LYS A 572 26.14 33.37 37.89
CA LYS A 572 26.69 34.26 38.92
C LYS A 572 26.59 35.70 38.41
N ASP A 573 25.68 36.47 39.00
CA ASP A 573 25.72 37.94 38.96
C ASP A 573 26.91 38.42 39.82
N PRO A 574 27.69 39.45 39.41
CA PRO A 574 27.18 40.83 39.55
C PRO A 574 27.60 41.81 38.43
N LEU A 575 26.59 42.46 37.84
CA LEU A 575 26.50 43.90 37.50
C LEU A 575 27.76 44.77 37.65
N SER A 576 28.29 45.28 36.53
CA SER A 576 28.93 46.60 36.42
C SER A 576 29.01 47.10 34.96
N ALA A 577 28.18 48.10 34.66
CA ALA A 577 28.11 48.99 33.49
C ALA A 577 29.30 48.99 32.50
N ARG A 578 29.05 48.57 31.24
CA ARG A 578 29.73 49.00 29.99
C ARG A 578 28.93 48.55 28.74
N SER A 579 29.21 49.16 27.58
CA SER A 579 28.55 48.93 26.27
C SER A 579 28.52 47.45 25.80
N PRO A 580 27.62 47.07 24.86
CA PRO A 580 27.13 45.68 24.76
C PRO A 580 28.16 44.60 24.41
N LEU A 581 29.28 44.91 23.72
CA LEU A 581 30.26 43.91 23.25
C LEU A 581 31.73 44.41 23.22
N THR A 582 32.06 45.55 23.85
CA THR A 582 33.39 46.21 23.73
C THR A 582 34.58 45.44 24.30
N HIS A 583 34.34 44.30 24.95
CA HIS A 583 35.37 43.45 25.54
C HIS A 583 35.47 42.07 24.87
N LEU A 584 34.62 41.79 23.87
CA LEU A 584 34.58 40.48 23.22
C LEU A 584 35.62 40.40 22.09
N HIS A 585 36.59 39.51 22.23
CA HIS A 585 37.57 39.14 21.20
C HIS A 585 37.10 37.87 20.48
N VAL A 586 36.73 37.99 19.21
CA VAL A 586 36.19 36.89 18.40
C VAL A 586 37.22 36.49 17.33
N LEU A 587 37.50 35.20 17.21
CA LEU A 587 38.21 34.65 16.06
C LEU A 587 37.18 34.09 15.07
N ALA A 588 37.23 34.53 13.81
CA ALA A 588 36.38 33.99 12.75
C ALA A 588 37.23 33.24 11.72
N CYS A 589 36.83 32.01 11.41
CA CYS A 589 37.49 31.14 10.43
C CYS A 589 36.50 30.71 9.33
N ASP A 590 36.84 31.04 8.08
CA ASP A 590 36.07 30.70 6.87
C ASP A 590 37.04 30.71 5.68
N ASP A 591 36.88 29.77 4.74
CA ASP A 591 37.78 29.62 3.60
C ASP A 591 37.59 30.71 2.54
N ASN A 592 36.49 31.46 2.62
CA ASN A 592 36.17 32.55 1.71
C ASN A 592 36.42 33.93 2.35
N PRO A 593 37.40 34.70 1.85
CA PRO A 593 37.72 36.04 2.36
C PRO A 593 36.54 37.01 2.37
N LEU A 594 35.58 36.88 1.44
CA LEU A 594 34.39 37.74 1.40
C LEU A 594 33.45 37.46 2.58
N ASN A 595 33.34 36.20 3.01
CA ASN A 595 32.54 35.85 4.19
C ASN A 595 33.19 36.40 5.46
N LEU A 596 34.52 36.27 5.57
CA LEU A 596 35.29 36.84 6.68
C LEU A 596 35.12 38.36 6.78
N ASP A 597 35.14 39.08 5.66
CA ASP A 597 34.91 40.53 5.64
C ASP A 597 33.51 40.90 6.16
N VAL A 598 32.48 40.17 5.76
CA VAL A 598 31.11 40.37 6.24
C VAL A 598 31.00 40.10 7.75
N ILE A 599 31.53 38.97 8.22
CA ILE A 599 31.50 38.57 9.63
C ILE A 599 32.25 39.59 10.49
N LYS A 600 33.45 39.99 10.05
CA LYS A 600 34.27 41.00 10.71
C LYS A 600 33.54 42.33 10.82
N GLN A 601 32.94 42.82 9.73
CA GLN A 601 32.17 44.07 9.75
C GLN A 601 30.94 43.99 10.66
N GLN A 602 30.20 42.88 10.63
CA GLN A 602 29.02 42.69 11.48
C GLN A 602 29.39 42.74 12.98
N LEU A 603 30.39 41.97 13.40
CA LEU A 603 30.84 41.91 14.78
C LEU A 603 31.52 43.21 15.25
N GLN A 604 32.32 43.86 14.39
CA GLN A 604 32.92 45.16 14.70
C GLN A 604 31.86 46.26 14.83
N SER A 605 30.79 46.24 14.03
CA SER A 605 29.68 47.19 14.16
C SER A 605 28.94 47.07 15.49
N LEU A 606 29.00 45.89 16.10
CA LEU A 606 28.47 45.63 17.43
C LEU A 606 29.45 45.98 18.57
N GLY A 607 30.70 46.31 18.24
CA GLY A 607 31.74 46.72 19.20
C GLY A 607 32.75 45.63 19.56
N ALA A 608 32.65 44.42 19.02
CA ALA A 608 33.61 43.34 19.27
C ALA A 608 34.93 43.54 18.51
N SER A 609 36.03 43.08 19.09
CA SER A 609 37.32 42.94 18.41
C SER A 609 37.33 41.63 17.64
N VAL A 610 37.71 41.64 16.36
CA VAL A 610 37.62 40.44 15.50
C VAL A 610 38.92 40.19 14.76
N ALA A 611 39.48 39.01 14.97
CA ALA A 611 40.54 38.43 14.16
C ALA A 611 39.94 37.44 13.15
N THR A 612 40.56 37.34 11.97
CA THR A 612 40.07 36.49 10.88
C THR A 612 41.19 35.62 10.36
N VAL A 613 40.92 34.33 10.15
CA VAL A 613 41.85 33.33 9.63
C VAL A 613 41.15 32.49 8.55
N THR A 614 41.91 31.91 7.63
CA THR A 614 41.34 31.26 6.43
C THR A 614 41.39 29.74 6.45
N SER A 615 42.02 29.15 7.46
CA SER A 615 42.16 27.70 7.59
C SER A 615 42.14 27.24 9.05
N GLY A 616 41.87 25.93 9.23
CA GLY A 616 41.95 25.28 10.54
C GLY A 616 43.35 25.32 11.15
N GLU A 617 44.40 25.21 10.33
CA GLU A 617 45.79 25.33 10.76
C GLU A 617 46.10 26.73 11.30
N GLU A 618 45.73 27.78 10.56
CA GLU A 618 45.90 29.18 11.00
C GLU A 618 45.11 29.46 12.28
N THR A 619 43.95 28.82 12.45
CA THR A 619 43.13 28.93 13.67
C THR A 619 43.90 28.40 14.88
N LEU A 620 44.53 27.22 14.77
CA LEU A 620 45.32 26.64 15.86
C LEU A 620 46.57 27.46 16.16
N ASP A 621 47.26 27.96 15.13
CA ASP A 621 48.45 28.79 15.33
C ASP A 621 48.10 30.13 16.01
N TYR A 622 46.99 30.77 15.62
CA TYR A 622 46.51 31.98 16.27
C TYR A 622 46.17 31.75 17.74
N LEU A 623 45.40 30.69 18.04
CA LEU A 623 44.95 30.39 19.39
C LEU A 623 46.08 29.92 20.35
N ARG A 624 47.25 29.54 19.82
CA ARG A 624 48.45 29.28 20.64
C ARG A 624 49.15 30.55 21.10
N GLU A 625 48.99 31.64 20.36
CA GLU A 625 49.65 32.92 20.62
C GLU A 625 48.72 33.91 21.35
N GLU A 626 47.43 33.92 21.01
CA GLU A 626 46.44 34.88 21.50
C GLU A 626 45.20 34.15 22.02
N SER A 627 44.68 34.58 23.17
CA SER A 627 43.41 34.08 23.72
C SER A 627 42.22 34.85 23.14
N VAL A 628 41.12 34.16 22.86
CA VAL A 628 39.87 34.76 22.37
C VAL A 628 38.69 34.29 23.22
N ASP A 629 37.58 35.04 23.19
CA ASP A 629 36.38 34.75 23.96
C ASP A 629 35.37 33.89 23.18
N LEU A 630 35.47 33.88 21.84
CA LEU A 630 34.59 33.10 20.96
C LEU A 630 35.31 32.73 19.66
N LEU A 631 35.13 31.48 19.21
CA LEU A 631 35.53 31.02 17.89
C LEU A 631 34.29 30.80 17.00
N LEU A 632 34.17 31.56 15.91
CA LEU A 632 33.26 31.28 14.80
C LEU A 632 34.00 30.43 13.76
N LEU A 633 33.49 29.24 13.44
CA LEU A 633 34.23 28.26 12.66
C LEU A 633 33.38 27.65 11.55
N ASP A 634 33.78 27.84 10.30
CA ASP A 634 33.15 27.17 9.16
C ASP A 634 33.37 25.66 9.22
N CYS A 635 32.29 24.89 9.03
CA CYS A 635 32.36 23.43 9.04
C CYS A 635 33.00 22.83 7.79
N HIS A 636 32.97 23.55 6.66
CA HIS A 636 33.43 23.04 5.37
C HIS A 636 34.56 23.89 4.80
N MET A 637 35.80 23.54 5.17
CA MET A 637 37.02 24.19 4.67
C MET A 637 37.95 23.16 4.01
N PRO A 638 38.72 23.53 2.98
CA PRO A 638 39.71 22.66 2.37
C PRO A 638 40.91 22.42 3.29
N GLY A 639 41.41 21.19 3.35
CA GLY A 639 42.49 20.80 4.26
C GLY A 639 41.93 20.29 5.58
N MET A 640 42.24 20.96 6.69
CA MET A 640 41.63 20.68 7.98
C MET A 640 40.21 21.25 8.03
N ASP A 641 39.21 20.37 8.15
CA ASP A 641 37.81 20.78 8.24
C ASP A 641 37.46 21.32 9.64
N GLY A 642 36.37 22.08 9.75
CA GLY A 642 36.00 22.74 11.00
C GLY A 642 35.72 21.76 12.16
N TYR A 643 35.33 20.51 11.88
CA TYR A 643 35.13 19.51 12.93
C TYR A 643 36.47 19.03 13.50
N GLU A 644 37.44 18.77 12.62
CA GLU A 644 38.78 18.41 13.03
C GLU A 644 39.46 19.58 13.76
N THR A 645 39.29 20.82 13.30
CA THR A 645 39.78 22.01 13.98
C THR A 645 39.18 22.14 15.38
N ALA A 646 37.86 22.01 15.54
CA ALA A 646 37.22 22.10 16.86
C ALA A 646 37.74 21.03 17.84
N LYS A 647 37.88 19.78 17.37
CA LYS A 647 38.45 18.69 18.19
C LYS A 647 39.87 18.99 18.65
N ARG A 648 40.70 19.55 17.77
CA ARG A 648 42.08 19.93 18.13
C ARG A 648 42.13 21.13 19.07
N VAL A 649 41.27 22.13 18.89
CA VAL A 649 41.14 23.26 19.84
C VAL A 649 40.79 22.72 21.23
N ARG A 650 39.82 21.80 21.32
CA ARG A 650 39.41 21.16 22.58
C ARG A 650 40.51 20.34 23.24
N SER A 651 41.32 19.61 22.47
CA SER A 651 42.35 18.73 23.02
C SER A 651 43.70 19.40 23.28
N GLU A 652 44.07 20.40 22.48
CA GLU A 652 45.42 20.99 22.47
C GLU A 652 45.48 22.41 23.06
N ILE A 653 44.38 23.16 23.07
CA ILE A 653 44.40 24.59 23.39
C ILE A 653 43.49 24.91 24.58
N ASP A 654 42.17 24.88 24.39
CA ASP A 654 41.20 25.24 25.41
C ASP A 654 39.91 24.42 25.25
N ALA A 655 39.67 23.57 26.25
CA ALA A 655 38.48 22.73 26.32
C ALA A 655 37.20 23.55 26.56
N SER A 656 37.30 24.77 27.09
CA SER A 656 36.17 25.59 27.53
C SER A 656 35.78 26.72 26.58
N LEU A 657 36.62 27.04 25.58
CA LEU A 657 36.37 28.11 24.61
C LEU A 657 35.04 27.88 23.86
N PRO A 658 34.07 28.81 23.87
CA PRO A 658 32.87 28.66 23.04
C PRO A 658 33.22 28.56 21.54
N ILE A 659 32.74 27.51 20.86
CA ILE A 659 32.94 27.31 19.41
C ILE A 659 31.58 27.29 18.72
N PHE A 660 31.27 28.31 17.92
CA PHE A 660 30.06 28.35 17.11
C PHE A 660 30.37 27.89 15.70
N ALA A 661 29.80 26.76 15.33
CA ALA A 661 29.86 26.20 13.99
C ALA A 661 29.09 27.09 13.02
N VAL A 662 29.67 27.43 11.88
CA VAL A 662 29.01 28.20 10.83
C VAL A 662 28.78 27.27 9.64
N SER A 663 27.53 27.01 9.27
CA SER A 663 27.22 25.99 8.25
C SER A 663 26.06 26.33 7.33
N ALA A 664 26.14 25.82 6.09
CA ALA A 664 25.05 25.83 5.11
C ALA A 664 24.13 24.58 5.22
N ALA A 665 24.58 23.53 5.92
CA ALA A 665 23.84 22.29 6.12
C ALA A 665 23.02 22.33 7.42
N SER A 666 21.84 21.71 7.43
CA SER A 666 20.93 21.67 8.58
C SER A 666 20.27 20.30 8.77
N ASP A 667 20.85 19.27 8.15
CA ASP A 667 20.44 17.88 8.32
C ASP A 667 20.99 17.28 9.64
N ALA A 668 20.33 16.23 10.12
CA ALA A 668 20.63 15.61 11.42
C ALA A 668 22.06 15.05 11.48
N GLU A 669 22.59 14.56 10.36
CA GLU A 669 23.97 14.06 10.27
C GLU A 669 25.00 15.18 10.53
N HIS A 670 24.72 16.39 10.03
CA HIS A 670 25.56 17.56 10.25
C HIS A 670 25.55 18.02 11.72
N LEU A 671 24.37 18.10 12.34
CA LEU A 671 24.24 18.45 13.76
C LEU A 671 24.95 17.44 14.67
N GLN A 672 24.84 16.14 14.36
CA GLN A 672 25.55 15.09 15.11
C GLN A 672 27.07 15.27 15.01
N ARG A 673 27.60 15.57 13.82
CA ARG A 673 29.04 15.83 13.65
C ARG A 673 29.53 17.05 14.43
N CYS A 674 28.71 18.10 14.54
CA CYS A 674 29.02 19.27 15.37
C CYS A 674 29.05 18.90 16.87
N MET A 675 28.09 18.09 17.34
CA MET A 675 28.05 17.60 18.71
C MET A 675 29.23 16.67 19.03
N ASP A 676 29.56 15.74 18.14
CA ASP A 676 30.72 14.84 18.27
C ASP A 676 32.07 15.60 18.26
N ALA A 677 32.07 16.84 17.76
CA ALA A 677 33.21 17.75 17.76
C ALA A 677 33.19 18.74 18.94
N ASP A 678 32.22 18.61 19.86
CA ASP A 678 32.05 19.45 21.06
C ASP A 678 31.92 20.95 20.76
N MET A 679 31.18 21.26 19.68
CA MET A 679 30.84 22.63 19.29
C MET A 679 29.65 23.14 20.11
N SER A 680 29.76 24.38 20.57
CA SER A 680 28.87 25.06 21.50
C SER A 680 27.53 25.46 20.87
N ALA A 681 27.52 25.90 19.61
CA ALA A 681 26.30 26.25 18.89
C ALA A 681 26.49 26.12 17.37
N VAL A 682 25.39 26.14 16.62
CA VAL A 682 25.41 26.14 15.15
C VAL A 682 24.67 27.36 14.62
N LEU A 683 25.39 28.20 13.87
CA LEU A 683 24.92 29.35 13.12
C LEU A 683 24.71 28.96 11.66
N ARG A 684 23.53 29.28 11.12
CA ARG A 684 23.24 29.04 9.71
C ARG A 684 23.85 30.15 8.85
N LYS A 685 24.43 29.78 7.71
CA LYS A 685 24.81 30.74 6.66
C LYS A 685 23.56 31.16 5.87
N PRO A 686 23.33 32.47 5.61
CA PRO A 686 24.14 33.62 6.03
C PRO A 686 23.94 33.97 7.51
N ILE A 687 25.02 34.36 8.20
CA ILE A 687 24.98 34.72 9.61
C ILE A 687 24.16 36.00 9.78
N ARG A 688 22.96 35.87 10.37
CA ARG A 688 22.07 36.99 10.69
C ARG A 688 22.52 37.64 11.99
N THR A 689 22.70 38.96 12.00
CA THR A 689 23.14 39.73 13.19
C THR A 689 22.27 39.46 14.42
N ARG A 690 20.96 39.28 14.23
CA ARG A 690 20.00 39.00 15.32
C ARG A 690 20.13 37.58 15.89
N GLU A 691 20.44 36.59 15.06
CA GLU A 691 20.66 35.21 15.50
C GLU A 691 21.99 35.09 16.25
N LEU A 692 23.02 35.77 15.75
CA LEU A 692 24.31 35.92 16.42
C LEU A 692 24.16 36.58 17.80
N LEU A 693 23.47 37.73 17.88
CA LEU A 693 23.19 38.40 19.17
C LEU A 693 22.42 37.49 20.14
N GLY A 694 21.43 36.74 19.65
CA GLY A 694 20.68 35.79 20.47
C GLY A 694 21.55 34.68 21.07
N LEU A 695 22.51 34.16 20.31
CA LEU A 695 23.48 33.18 20.83
C LEU A 695 24.52 33.81 21.76
N LEU A 696 24.97 35.04 21.49
CA LEU A 696 25.89 35.74 22.38
C LEU A 696 25.26 36.00 23.75
N VAL A 697 23.98 36.38 23.80
CA VAL A 697 23.22 36.53 25.06
C VAL A 697 23.00 35.18 25.73
N LEU A 698 22.69 34.12 24.96
CA LEU A 698 22.48 32.77 25.51
C LEU A 698 23.75 32.21 26.17
N TRP A 699 24.92 32.58 25.67
CA TRP A 699 26.23 32.14 26.18
C TRP A 699 26.86 33.13 27.18
N ASP A 700 26.08 34.09 27.68
CA ASP A 700 26.52 35.10 28.67
C ASP A 700 27.70 35.97 28.17
N LEU A 701 27.85 36.08 26.85
CA LEU A 701 28.88 36.86 26.17
C LEU A 701 28.43 38.31 25.88
N ALA A 702 27.16 38.65 26.15
CA ALA A 702 26.58 39.99 25.98
C ALA A 702 25.41 40.23 26.94
N GLU A 703 25.31 41.45 27.50
CA GLU A 703 24.14 41.91 28.26
C GLU A 703 23.27 42.86 27.40
N VAL A 704 21.94 42.73 27.48
CA VAL A 704 20.99 43.68 26.87
C VAL A 704 20.49 44.61 27.97
N LYS A 705 20.70 45.92 27.80
CA LYS A 705 20.15 46.95 28.70
C LYS A 705 18.73 47.32 28.26
N GLU A 706 17.77 47.32 29.18
CA GLU A 706 16.51 48.05 29.02
C GLU A 706 16.80 49.56 28.99
N GLU A 707 16.41 50.25 27.91
CA GLU A 707 16.31 51.71 27.88
C GLU A 707 14.88 52.11 28.29
N GLU A 708 14.73 52.55 29.53
CA GLU A 708 13.54 53.21 30.05
C GLU A 708 13.84 54.72 30.15
N GLU A 709 13.43 55.51 29.15
CA GLU A 709 12.92 56.88 29.29
C GLU A 709 12.42 57.41 27.94
N ALA A 710 11.10 57.62 27.82
CA ALA A 710 10.48 58.35 26.72
C ALA A 710 10.53 59.87 26.99
N PRO A 711 10.96 60.71 26.03
CA PRO A 711 10.50 62.09 25.91
C PRO A 711 9.27 62.17 24.98
N PRO A 712 8.45 63.22 25.11
CA PRO A 712 7.04 63.19 24.71
C PRO A 712 6.82 63.23 23.20
N GLU A 713 5.67 62.69 22.81
CA GLU A 713 5.13 62.63 21.46
C GLU A 713 5.44 63.88 20.60
N PRO A 714 6.07 63.72 19.43
CA PRO A 714 5.74 64.57 18.31
C PRO A 714 4.48 63.98 17.65
N THR A 715 3.38 64.71 17.75
CA THR A 715 2.28 64.61 16.79
C THR A 715 2.87 64.61 15.38
N PHE A 716 2.89 63.45 14.72
CA PHE A 716 3.38 63.32 13.36
C PHE A 716 2.36 63.99 12.42
N ARG A 717 2.60 65.27 12.11
CA ARG A 717 2.12 65.84 10.85
C ARG A 717 2.93 65.20 9.74
N ALA A 718 2.24 64.59 8.78
CA ALA A 718 2.82 64.13 7.53
C ALA A 718 3.31 65.34 6.71
N ASN A 719 4.51 65.84 7.00
CA ASN A 719 5.18 66.84 6.17
C ASN A 719 6.49 66.27 5.66
N GLY A 720 6.61 66.14 4.33
CA GLY A 720 7.88 65.87 3.67
C GLY A 720 7.78 65.38 2.23
N LEU A 721 6.64 64.84 1.79
CA LEU A 721 6.40 64.48 0.39
C LEU A 721 5.17 65.23 -0.11
N SER A 722 5.42 66.34 -0.83
CA SER A 722 4.37 66.93 -1.66
C SER A 722 4.07 65.95 -2.80
N PRO A 723 2.84 65.43 -2.94
CA PRO A 723 2.48 64.54 -4.04
C PRO A 723 2.37 65.28 -5.38
N ARG A 724 2.40 66.62 -5.33
CA ARG A 724 2.20 67.51 -6.48
C ARG A 724 3.15 67.23 -7.65
N PRO A 725 4.47 67.01 -7.49
CA PRO A 725 5.36 66.73 -8.63
C PRO A 725 5.00 65.45 -9.37
N TYR A 726 4.58 64.41 -8.66
CA TYR A 726 4.16 63.12 -9.25
C TYR A 726 2.81 63.24 -9.96
N LEU A 727 1.86 63.95 -9.36
CA LEU A 727 0.55 64.23 -9.96
C LEU A 727 0.70 65.10 -11.23
N LEU A 728 1.63 66.06 -11.24
CA LEU A 728 1.92 66.89 -12.42
C LEU A 728 2.60 66.10 -13.55
N ASP A 729 3.52 65.20 -13.23
CA ASP A 729 4.18 64.36 -14.24
C ASP A 729 3.19 63.37 -14.89
N ASP A 730 2.36 62.73 -14.06
CA ASP A 730 1.31 61.85 -14.57
C ASP A 730 0.23 62.65 -15.33
N LEU A 731 -0.14 63.86 -14.90
CA LEU A 731 -1.07 64.74 -15.64
C LEU A 731 -0.49 65.14 -17.02
N ALA A 732 0.79 65.47 -17.09
CA ALA A 732 1.48 65.72 -18.36
C ALA A 732 1.53 64.46 -19.24
N GLY A 733 1.56 63.27 -18.63
CA GLY A 733 1.34 61.98 -19.29
C GLY A 733 -0.04 61.88 -19.93
N VAL A 734 -1.10 62.17 -19.17
CA VAL A 734 -2.49 62.17 -19.69
C VAL A 734 -2.67 63.19 -20.82
N GLN A 735 -2.13 64.41 -20.68
CA GLN A 735 -2.23 65.47 -21.71
C GLN A 735 -1.53 65.07 -23.03
N ARG A 736 -0.35 64.44 -22.95
CA ARG A 736 0.36 63.93 -24.14
C ARG A 736 -0.39 62.78 -24.81
N ALA A 737 -0.99 61.90 -24.01
CA ALA A 737 -1.81 60.79 -24.49
C ALA A 737 -3.09 61.31 -25.17
N ALA A 738 -3.76 62.31 -24.57
CA ALA A 738 -4.92 62.97 -25.14
C ALA A 738 -4.62 63.63 -26.50
N ALA A 739 -3.47 64.32 -26.63
CA ALA A 739 -3.05 64.94 -27.89
C ALA A 739 -2.79 63.92 -29.03
N ARG A 740 -2.50 62.66 -28.68
CA ARG A 740 -2.26 61.56 -29.63
C ARG A 740 -3.45 60.62 -29.79
N ASN A 741 -4.54 60.89 -29.09
CA ASN A 741 -5.71 60.03 -28.99
C ASN A 741 -5.37 58.59 -28.55
N ASP A 742 -4.40 58.48 -27.62
CA ASP A 742 -3.90 57.21 -27.07
C ASP A 742 -4.58 56.92 -25.73
N GLU A 743 -5.68 56.17 -25.80
CA GLU A 743 -6.54 55.85 -24.65
C GLU A 743 -5.85 54.97 -23.62
N GLU A 744 -5.03 54.01 -24.05
CA GLU A 744 -4.39 53.04 -23.15
C GLU A 744 -3.37 53.76 -22.26
N THR A 745 -2.55 54.64 -22.86
CA THR A 745 -1.60 55.46 -22.11
C THR A 745 -2.31 56.49 -21.22
N ALA A 746 -3.42 57.07 -21.67
CA ALA A 746 -4.21 58.00 -20.85
C ALA A 746 -4.81 57.30 -19.61
N LEU A 747 -5.36 56.10 -19.79
CA LEU A 747 -5.90 55.29 -18.69
C LEU A 747 -4.82 54.89 -17.70
N PHE A 748 -3.63 54.52 -18.17
CA PHE A 748 -2.48 54.21 -17.31
C PHE A 748 -2.12 55.38 -16.38
N HIS A 749 -1.99 56.59 -16.92
CA HIS A 749 -1.67 57.77 -16.10
C HIS A 749 -2.83 58.22 -15.21
N LEU A 750 -4.10 58.14 -15.67
CA LEU A 750 -5.27 58.44 -14.83
C LEU A 750 -5.40 57.49 -13.64
N HIS A 751 -5.13 56.19 -13.86
CA HIS A 751 -5.15 55.17 -12.81
C HIS A 751 -4.07 55.43 -11.75
N ARG A 752 -2.90 55.92 -12.17
CA ARG A 752 -1.81 56.32 -11.27
C ARG A 752 -2.12 57.60 -10.49
N ILE A 753 -2.73 58.60 -11.12
CA ILE A 753 -3.20 59.83 -10.44
C ILE A 753 -4.22 59.47 -9.36
N LYS A 754 -5.20 58.61 -9.69
CA LYS A 754 -6.20 58.11 -8.73
C LYS A 754 -5.55 57.38 -7.55
N GLY A 755 -4.64 56.45 -7.82
CA GLY A 755 -3.93 55.70 -6.76
C GLY A 755 -3.08 56.60 -5.87
N SER A 756 -2.43 57.61 -6.46
CA SER A 756 -1.64 58.61 -5.71
C SER A 756 -2.55 59.50 -4.88
N ALA A 757 -3.65 60.00 -5.43
CA ALA A 757 -4.63 60.80 -4.71
C ALA A 757 -5.26 60.05 -3.53
N ALA A 758 -5.61 58.77 -3.70
CA ALA A 758 -6.13 57.92 -2.63
C ALA A 758 -5.10 57.71 -1.50
N LEU A 759 -3.83 57.48 -1.86
CA LEU A 759 -2.73 57.28 -0.92
C LEU A 759 -2.47 58.52 -0.05
N PHE A 760 -2.64 59.73 -0.61
CA PHE A 760 -2.42 61.00 0.07
C PHE A 760 -3.71 61.66 0.58
N GLY A 761 -4.86 60.98 0.53
CA GLY A 761 -6.14 61.47 1.05
C GLY A 761 -6.74 62.65 0.28
N MET A 762 -6.40 62.81 -1.00
CA MET A 762 -6.84 63.91 -1.88
C MET A 762 -8.16 63.58 -2.59
N ALA A 763 -9.25 63.53 -1.81
CA ALA A 763 -10.55 63.02 -2.26
C ALA A 763 -11.09 63.68 -3.55
N ASP A 764 -10.91 64.99 -3.73
CA ASP A 764 -11.38 65.70 -4.92
C ASP A 764 -10.61 65.31 -6.19
N ILE A 765 -9.30 65.07 -6.07
CA ILE A 765 -8.45 64.63 -7.20
C ILE A 765 -8.73 63.16 -7.52
N GLU A 766 -8.93 62.32 -6.50
CA GLU A 766 -9.27 60.91 -6.67
C GLU A 766 -10.61 60.76 -7.40
N ALA A 767 -11.63 61.51 -6.97
CA ALA A 767 -12.96 61.47 -7.56
C ALA A 767 -12.94 61.92 -9.03
N GLU A 768 -12.22 62.99 -9.35
CA GLU A 768 -12.12 63.50 -10.71
C GLU A 768 -11.29 62.59 -11.62
N ALA A 769 -10.19 62.00 -11.12
CA ALA A 769 -9.41 61.02 -11.87
C ALA A 769 -10.22 59.74 -12.15
N CYS A 770 -11.04 59.29 -11.19
CA CYS A 770 -11.95 58.15 -11.40
C CYS A 770 -13.02 58.46 -12.46
N ARG A 771 -13.61 59.66 -12.43
CA ARG A 771 -14.60 60.10 -13.43
C ARG A 771 -14.00 60.12 -14.83
N LEU A 772 -12.79 60.65 -14.98
CA LEU A 772 -12.08 60.71 -16.26
C LEU A 772 -11.65 59.33 -16.75
N GLU A 773 -11.25 58.42 -15.85
CA GLU A 773 -10.93 57.03 -16.18
C GLU A 773 -12.16 56.30 -16.77
N ASP A 774 -13.33 56.45 -16.13
CA ASP A 774 -14.57 55.80 -16.59
C ASP A 774 -15.08 56.40 -17.91
N MET A 775 -14.96 57.72 -18.09
CA MET A 775 -15.32 58.37 -19.35
C MET A 775 -14.39 57.97 -20.50
N THR A 776 -13.10 57.83 -20.25
CA THR A 776 -12.11 57.41 -21.26
C THR A 776 -12.38 55.96 -21.69
N LYS A 777 -12.77 55.07 -20.76
CA LYS A 777 -13.18 53.69 -21.06
C LYS A 777 -14.49 53.61 -21.86
N GLY A 778 -15.41 54.56 -21.67
CA GLY A 778 -16.75 54.52 -22.27
C GLY A 778 -16.89 55.25 -23.61
N ALA A 779 -16.13 56.32 -23.84
CA ALA A 779 -16.33 57.21 -24.99
C ALA A 779 -15.32 57.02 -26.14
N GLY A 780 -14.23 56.28 -25.94
CA GLY A 780 -13.20 56.10 -26.97
C GLY A 780 -12.44 57.39 -27.32
N ALA A 781 -12.33 58.31 -26.35
CA ALA A 781 -11.58 59.56 -26.45
C ALA A 781 -11.28 60.09 -25.04
N VAL A 782 -10.13 60.74 -24.87
CA VAL A 782 -9.75 61.35 -23.58
C VAL A 782 -10.55 62.65 -23.36
N PRO A 783 -11.33 62.78 -22.28
CA PRO A 783 -12.13 63.98 -22.00
C PRO A 783 -11.28 65.20 -21.63
N ASP A 784 -11.92 66.37 -21.55
CA ASP A 784 -11.26 67.62 -21.13
C ASP A 784 -10.67 67.52 -19.71
N LEU A 785 -9.39 67.87 -19.58
CA LEU A 785 -8.57 67.72 -18.38
C LEU A 785 -8.52 69.00 -17.52
N GLN A 786 -9.19 70.09 -17.95
CA GLN A 786 -9.14 71.39 -17.26
C GLN A 786 -9.46 71.32 -15.75
N THR A 787 -10.41 70.47 -15.37
CA THR A 787 -10.83 70.34 -13.96
C THR A 787 -9.76 69.60 -13.14
N LEU A 788 -9.22 68.50 -13.66
CA LEU A 788 -8.15 67.75 -13.00
C LEU A 788 -6.85 68.58 -12.91
N ASP A 789 -6.54 69.33 -13.97
CA ASP A 789 -5.40 70.25 -14.03
C ASP A 789 -5.50 71.37 -12.98
N ALA A 790 -6.66 72.00 -12.86
CA ALA A 790 -6.91 73.01 -11.84
C ALA A 790 -6.82 72.43 -10.42
N LEU A 791 -7.40 71.25 -10.17
CA LEU A 791 -7.37 70.61 -8.85
C LEU A 791 -5.94 70.24 -8.40
N ILE A 792 -5.09 69.80 -9.32
CA ILE A 792 -3.67 69.46 -9.04
C ILE A 792 -2.84 70.75 -8.85
N HIS A 793 -3.10 71.81 -9.62
CA HIS A 793 -2.36 73.08 -9.50
C HIS A 793 -2.80 73.97 -8.34
N CYS A 794 -4.02 73.79 -7.81
CA CYS A 794 -4.52 74.54 -6.65
C CYS A 794 -4.12 73.93 -5.29
N GLN A 795 -3.43 72.77 -5.25
CA GLN A 795 -2.92 72.23 -3.99
C GLN A 795 -1.79 73.10 -3.45
N PRO A 796 -1.83 73.54 -2.18
CA PRO A 796 -0.70 74.24 -1.58
C PRO A 796 0.51 73.31 -1.48
N ASP A 797 1.71 73.84 -1.67
CA ASP A 797 2.94 73.12 -1.29
C ASP A 797 2.96 73.07 0.24
N ILE A 798 2.67 71.89 0.81
CA ILE A 798 2.65 71.66 2.27
C ILE A 798 4.05 71.44 2.82
#